data_AF-A0ABD3X4M4-F1
#
_entry.id   AF-A0ABD3X4M4-F1
#
_cell.length_a   1.000
_cell.length_b   1.000
_cell.length_c   1.000
_cell.angle_alpha   90.00
_cell.angle_beta   90.00
_cell.angle_gamma   90.00
#
_symmetry.space_group_name_H-M   'P 1'
#
loop_
_entity.id
_entity.type
_entity.pdbx_description
1 polymer ?
#
loop_
_entity_poly.entity_id
_entity_poly.type
_entity_poly.pdbx_seq_one_letter_code
_entity_poly.pdbx_strand_id
1 'polypeptide(L)'
;MANADRLSILISAMLDSMGFSRDMIDFRISNTRHMDIQGALDNNVMGKILTGGKAEGTSDDEQGDTDIMYVWKNITVSSRHIEPPSPQHTMLYTEDRDVHHGYTWLRVGHYGEMDNHVRQAMILTEEPHSGLIVYLSSSAFIQNLQQGMKESFLNMQLDEISGPSQPLILKGNQFDNVNAFPHPDWPVQASQWMDRCVTNGWPPEIIVKAIVQSGCHIVPKGFIGSLSAQMEWCFSFVVHEKSILQLFNMAQKHFYILLKIMAKDLKKRFPDLEDVLTSYTMKNVALWQVELHHTKDWDRLHMLDRIMEALYFLKSCVESEKLPAYFIPENNLFDGKLTPYTAALLSGRLNNLLSQGAKCILAFPSIQEQLQIMNIPGLRLYLYKSGLEMRKLVGLCCRAYLYLDISMQQIIHVQLLLNSPDMTRHRLLTKGISKIMKATFAYVMIDKIMNTKMSNRCKYEFCRPLLVIASRNSNTDRMAEIIKFAGILHVLGKANQAIETLYSIKLPPLFYICTKWHYRINISKMARITKKDSNNLHTTIARLGRDNYVQRCISFDVRYTEEEMGIVPNVIKYEFFHVPETDLISSSAYVDPDMLRYYLLYKCHTELGDEENAQGAFTNLIRISTQESFDPYMEYREVALNVLGLCYLEKKDYLRSYSCFCRAMSLRPKLMVEKWSTSTPWHLAVLACKLINR
;
A
#
# COMPACT_ATOMS: atom_id res chain seq x y z
N MET A 1 4.29 9.57 39.16
CA MET A 1 3.32 8.58 38.67
C MET A 1 2.27 9.22 37.78
N ALA A 2 1.39 10.12 38.26
CA ALA A 2 0.30 10.75 37.46
C ALA A 2 0.64 11.40 36.08
N ASN A 3 1.91 11.68 35.78
CA ASN A 3 2.33 12.22 34.48
C ASN A 3 2.71 11.12 33.46
N ALA A 4 3.21 9.97 33.91
CA ALA A 4 3.54 8.83 33.05
C ALA A 4 2.26 8.13 32.57
N ASP A 5 1.30 7.95 33.47
CA ASP A 5 -0.01 7.38 33.21
C ASP A 5 -0.78 8.17 32.13
N ARG A 6 -0.77 9.51 32.28
CA ARG A 6 -1.36 10.43 31.29
C ARG A 6 -0.65 10.36 29.94
N LEU A 7 0.67 10.24 29.96
CA LEU A 7 1.46 10.06 28.75
C LEU A 7 1.12 8.73 28.07
N SER A 8 0.96 7.64 28.83
CA SER A 8 0.58 6.32 28.30
C SER A 8 -0.76 6.36 27.57
N ILE A 9 -1.78 6.95 28.21
CA ILE A 9 -3.10 7.15 27.59
C ILE A 9 -2.98 7.98 26.30
N LEU A 10 -2.20 9.07 26.34
CA LEU A 10 -2.00 9.94 25.19
C LEU A 10 -1.33 9.19 24.03
N ILE A 11 -0.31 8.37 24.32
CA ILE A 11 0.39 7.56 23.31
C ILE A 11 -0.54 6.48 22.74
N SER A 12 -1.36 5.80 23.55
CA SER A 12 -2.36 4.87 23.03
C SER A 12 -3.38 5.57 22.12
N ALA A 13 -3.86 6.76 22.48
CA ALA A 13 -4.76 7.55 21.64
C ALA A 13 -4.07 8.01 20.33
N MET A 14 -2.77 8.30 20.39
CA MET A 14 -1.95 8.60 19.22
C MET A 14 -1.86 7.41 18.29
N LEU A 15 -1.57 6.21 18.81
CA LEU A 15 -1.53 4.98 18.01
C LEU A 15 -2.88 4.66 17.39
N ASP A 16 -3.98 4.84 18.13
CA ASP A 16 -5.34 4.74 17.59
C ASP A 16 -5.52 5.71 16.38
N SER A 17 -5.06 6.96 16.50
CA SER A 17 -5.13 7.97 15.42
C SER A 17 -4.26 7.65 14.19
N MET A 18 -3.18 6.88 14.38
CA MET A 18 -2.30 6.38 13.31
C MET A 18 -2.91 5.17 12.58
N GLY A 19 -4.08 4.70 13.01
CA GLY A 19 -4.78 3.57 12.44
C GLY A 19 -4.44 2.23 13.08
N PHE A 20 -3.99 2.24 14.33
CA PHE A 20 -3.80 1.06 15.16
C PHE A 20 -4.90 0.89 16.21
N SER A 21 -6.11 1.37 15.90
CA SER A 21 -7.30 1.03 16.70
C SER A 21 -7.70 -0.42 16.52
N ARG A 22 -8.44 -0.97 17.50
CA ARG A 22 -8.92 -2.37 17.48
C ARG A 22 -9.55 -2.74 16.16
N ASP A 23 -10.54 -1.95 15.76
CA ASP A 23 -11.32 -2.17 14.55
C ASP A 23 -10.46 -2.12 13.27
N MET A 24 -9.39 -1.31 13.23
CA MET A 24 -8.48 -1.28 12.07
C MET A 24 -7.59 -2.52 12.00
N ILE A 25 -7.02 -2.91 13.14
CA ILE A 25 -6.15 -4.07 13.21
C ILE A 25 -6.96 -5.32 12.86
N ASP A 26 -8.14 -5.47 13.45
CA ASP A 26 -9.03 -6.60 13.21
C ASP A 26 -9.52 -6.63 11.75
N PHE A 27 -9.76 -5.45 11.14
CA PHE A 27 -10.05 -5.34 9.72
C PHE A 27 -8.92 -5.86 8.82
N ARG A 28 -7.68 -5.41 9.05
CA ARG A 28 -6.50 -5.86 8.27
C ARG A 28 -6.26 -7.36 8.41
N ILE A 29 -6.40 -7.87 9.64
CA ILE A 29 -6.31 -9.31 9.94
C ILE A 29 -7.42 -10.09 9.22
N SER A 30 -8.66 -9.60 9.22
CA SER A 30 -9.78 -10.26 8.54
C SER A 30 -9.59 -10.30 7.02
N ASN A 31 -9.08 -9.22 6.43
CA ASN A 31 -8.82 -9.15 5.00
C ASN A 31 -7.73 -10.14 4.57
N THR A 32 -6.66 -10.25 5.35
CA THR A 32 -5.59 -11.23 5.11
C THR A 32 -6.05 -12.66 5.33
N ARG A 33 -6.88 -12.95 6.34
CA ARG A 33 -7.50 -14.27 6.52
C ARG A 33 -8.36 -14.71 5.33
N HIS A 34 -9.15 -13.80 4.74
CA HIS A 34 -9.92 -14.14 3.53
C HIS A 34 -9.02 -14.50 2.35
N MET A 35 -7.92 -13.77 2.15
CA MET A 35 -6.94 -14.06 1.11
C MET A 35 -6.18 -15.37 1.37
N ASP A 36 -5.88 -15.71 2.62
CA ASP A 36 -5.29 -17.01 2.98
C ASP A 36 -6.23 -18.17 2.62
N ILE A 37 -7.52 -18.04 2.93
CA ILE A 37 -8.53 -19.07 2.60
C ILE A 37 -8.62 -19.24 1.08
N GLN A 38 -8.67 -18.15 0.31
CA GLN A 38 -8.67 -18.22 -1.16
C GLN A 38 -7.38 -18.85 -1.69
N GLY A 39 -6.22 -18.38 -1.22
CA GLY A 39 -4.92 -18.91 -1.62
C GLY A 39 -4.70 -20.39 -1.27
N ALA A 40 -5.37 -20.89 -0.23
CA ALA A 40 -5.37 -22.32 0.09
C ALA A 40 -6.17 -23.16 -0.92
N LEU A 41 -7.21 -22.58 -1.53
CA LEU A 41 -8.14 -23.21 -2.48
C LEU A 41 -7.70 -23.08 -3.95
N ASP A 42 -6.92 -22.05 -4.29
CA ASP A 42 -6.58 -21.70 -5.68
C ASP A 42 -5.62 -22.69 -6.36
N ASN A 43 -4.81 -23.44 -5.59
CA ASN A 43 -3.82 -24.37 -6.15
C ASN A 43 -3.67 -25.64 -5.29
N ASN A 44 -3.81 -26.80 -5.95
CA ASN A 44 -3.69 -28.12 -5.32
C ASN A 44 -2.23 -28.50 -4.99
N VAL A 45 -1.25 -27.90 -5.67
CA VAL A 45 0.18 -28.22 -5.51
C VAL A 45 0.86 -27.32 -4.48
N MET A 46 0.47 -26.04 -4.43
CA MET A 46 1.12 -25.03 -3.59
C MET A 46 0.08 -24.21 -2.83
N GLY A 47 0.21 -24.13 -1.50
CA GLY A 47 -0.59 -23.24 -0.66
C GLY A 47 0.05 -21.86 -0.54
N LYS A 48 -0.75 -20.83 -0.34
CA LYS A 48 -0.28 -19.46 -0.12
C LYS A 48 -0.76 -18.93 1.23
N ILE A 49 0.15 -18.35 2.01
CA ILE A 49 -0.13 -17.76 3.32
C ILE A 49 0.46 -16.35 3.38
N LEU A 50 -0.36 -15.35 3.67
CA LEU A 50 0.10 -13.99 3.95
C LEU A 50 0.65 -13.89 5.36
N THR A 51 1.85 -13.32 5.46
CA THR A 51 2.61 -13.20 6.70
C THR A 51 3.04 -11.74 6.94
N GLY A 52 3.85 -11.53 7.98
CA GLY A 52 4.47 -10.24 8.27
C GLY A 52 3.51 -9.13 8.69
N GLY A 53 3.97 -7.88 8.58
CA GLY A 53 3.31 -6.73 9.22
C GLY A 53 1.87 -6.51 8.78
N LYS A 54 1.56 -6.78 7.50
CA LYS A 54 0.20 -6.63 6.94
C LYS A 54 -0.74 -7.69 7.49
N ALA A 55 -0.30 -8.95 7.54
CA ALA A 55 -1.08 -10.06 8.08
C ALA A 55 -1.26 -10.00 9.61
N GLU A 56 -0.34 -9.34 10.31
CA GLU A 56 -0.42 -9.04 11.74
C GLU A 56 -1.30 -7.80 12.04
N GLY A 57 -1.69 -7.04 11.01
CA GLY A 57 -2.42 -5.78 11.15
C GLY A 57 -1.60 -4.64 11.76
N THR A 58 -0.26 -4.75 11.77
CA THR A 58 0.68 -3.81 12.41
C THR A 58 1.41 -2.89 11.43
N SER A 59 1.22 -3.06 10.12
CA SER A 59 1.66 -2.12 9.09
C SER A 59 0.48 -1.44 8.39
N ASP A 60 0.73 -0.28 7.78
CA ASP A 60 -0.21 0.36 6.86
C ASP A 60 -0.31 -0.45 5.57
N ASP A 61 -1.52 -0.62 5.01
CA ASP A 61 -1.75 -1.40 3.78
C ASP A 61 -1.04 -0.76 2.57
N GLU A 62 -0.80 0.56 2.63
CA GLU A 62 -0.21 1.37 1.55
C GLU A 62 1.33 1.51 1.63
N GLN A 63 1.95 1.21 2.77
CA GLN A 63 3.39 1.42 3.01
C GLN A 63 3.95 0.23 3.77
N GLY A 64 4.48 -0.73 3.03
CA GLY A 64 5.16 -1.89 3.56
C GLY A 64 5.20 -3.04 2.56
N ASP A 65 6.19 -3.89 2.73
CA ASP A 65 6.40 -5.08 1.93
C ASP A 65 5.26 -6.07 2.22
N THR A 66 4.91 -6.87 1.22
CA THR A 66 3.89 -7.91 1.36
C THR A 66 4.60 -9.24 1.49
N ASP A 67 4.69 -9.75 2.72
CA ASP A 67 5.30 -11.05 2.98
C ASP A 67 4.32 -12.19 2.63
N ILE A 68 4.79 -13.12 1.81
CA ILE A 68 4.02 -14.29 1.35
C ILE A 68 4.86 -15.53 1.55
N MET A 69 4.29 -16.52 2.25
CA MET A 69 4.81 -17.88 2.32
C MET A 69 4.08 -18.79 1.33
N TYR A 70 4.86 -19.49 0.49
CA TYR A 70 4.39 -20.52 -0.43
C TYR A 70 4.74 -21.91 0.13
N VAL A 71 3.72 -22.70 0.44
CA VAL A 71 3.87 -24.02 1.06
C VAL A 71 3.69 -25.11 0.01
N TRP A 72 4.70 -25.94 -0.19
CA TRP A 72 4.68 -27.03 -1.17
C TRP A 72 3.96 -28.24 -0.59
N LYS A 73 2.75 -28.55 -1.10
CA LYS A 73 1.86 -29.55 -0.49
C LYS A 73 2.24 -31.00 -0.84
N ASN A 74 2.99 -31.22 -1.92
CA ASN A 74 3.45 -32.55 -2.37
C ASN A 74 4.79 -33.00 -1.73
N ILE A 75 5.32 -32.20 -0.82
CA ILE A 75 6.56 -32.48 -0.07
C ILE A 75 6.23 -32.41 1.41
N THR A 76 6.77 -33.32 2.21
CA THR A 76 6.67 -33.25 3.68
C THR A 76 8.02 -33.52 4.30
N VAL A 77 8.36 -32.70 5.30
CA VAL A 77 9.54 -32.91 6.13
C VAL A 77 9.11 -33.51 7.46
N SER A 78 9.73 -34.60 7.92
CA SER A 78 9.46 -35.15 9.25
C SER A 78 10.76 -35.41 10.00
N SER A 79 10.69 -35.43 11.33
CA SER A 79 11.79 -35.89 12.17
C SER A 79 11.73 -37.40 12.45
N ARG A 80 10.67 -38.06 11.99
CA ARG A 80 10.45 -39.49 12.15
C ARG A 80 10.28 -40.14 10.80
N HIS A 81 10.78 -41.36 10.64
CA HIS A 81 10.47 -42.15 9.46
C HIS A 81 8.99 -42.54 9.48
N ILE A 82 8.24 -41.99 8.52
CA ILE A 82 6.81 -42.23 8.35
C ILE A 82 6.55 -42.66 6.91
N GLU A 83 5.52 -43.47 6.70
CA GLU A 83 5.14 -43.88 5.36
C GLU A 83 4.66 -42.68 4.54
N PRO A 84 5.04 -42.60 3.26
CA PRO A 84 4.61 -41.50 2.40
C PRO A 84 3.08 -41.55 2.23
N PRO A 85 2.38 -40.39 2.27
CA PRO A 85 0.93 -40.32 2.07
C PRO A 85 0.44 -40.94 0.76
N SER A 86 1.28 -40.90 -0.28
CA SER A 86 1.06 -41.57 -1.55
C SER A 86 2.40 -41.84 -2.24
N PRO A 87 2.45 -42.73 -3.25
CA PRO A 87 3.69 -42.97 -4.01
C PRO A 87 4.27 -41.72 -4.69
N GLN A 88 3.41 -40.76 -5.03
CA GLN A 88 3.78 -39.50 -5.68
C GLN A 88 4.22 -38.42 -4.67
N HIS A 89 4.08 -38.66 -3.37
CA HIS A 89 4.40 -37.68 -2.34
C HIS A 89 5.86 -37.79 -1.92
N THR A 90 6.60 -36.67 -1.87
CA THR A 90 8.02 -36.67 -1.50
C THR A 90 8.23 -36.54 0.00
N MET A 91 9.07 -37.40 0.58
CA MET A 91 9.44 -37.35 2.01
C MET A 91 10.88 -36.92 2.20
N LEU A 92 11.06 -35.88 3.01
CA LEU A 92 12.34 -35.40 3.51
C LEU A 92 12.41 -35.63 5.02
N TYR A 93 13.62 -35.83 5.52
CA TYR A 93 13.88 -36.08 6.94
C TYR A 93 14.86 -35.07 7.50
N THR A 94 14.53 -34.48 8.65
CA THR A 94 15.44 -33.59 9.38
C THR A 94 16.60 -34.40 9.96
N GLU A 95 17.83 -33.95 9.74
CA GLU A 95 19.01 -34.50 10.40
C GLU A 95 19.69 -33.45 11.29
N ASP A 96 20.09 -33.87 12.47
CA ASP A 96 20.86 -33.07 13.42
C ASP A 96 22.35 -33.35 13.20
N ARG A 97 23.10 -32.34 12.74
CA ARG A 97 24.49 -32.47 12.26
C ARG A 97 25.40 -31.39 12.86
N ASP A 98 25.32 -31.18 14.17
CA ASP A 98 26.02 -30.08 14.87
C ASP A 98 25.79 -28.71 14.20
N VAL A 99 24.59 -28.53 13.66
CA VAL A 99 24.17 -27.27 13.04
C VAL A 99 23.66 -26.30 14.09
N HIS A 100 23.66 -25.02 13.77
CA HIS A 100 23.15 -23.99 14.66
C HIS A 100 21.71 -24.29 15.11
N HIS A 101 21.37 -24.01 16.38
CA HIS A 101 20.02 -24.21 16.90
C HIS A 101 18.97 -23.48 16.04
N GLY A 102 17.86 -24.15 15.74
CA GLY A 102 16.83 -23.64 14.81
C GLY A 102 17.11 -23.95 13.34
N TYR A 103 18.18 -24.67 13.03
CA TYR A 103 18.52 -25.15 11.68
C TYR A 103 18.61 -26.69 11.65
N THR A 104 18.55 -27.26 10.45
CA THR A 104 18.64 -28.71 10.19
C THR A 104 19.08 -28.97 8.74
N TRP A 105 19.61 -30.16 8.47
CA TRP A 105 19.77 -30.66 7.11
C TRP A 105 18.55 -31.47 6.70
N LEU A 106 18.26 -31.49 5.39
CA LEU A 106 17.16 -32.29 4.84
C LEU A 106 17.69 -33.44 4.02
N ARG A 107 17.53 -34.66 4.53
CA ARG A 107 17.79 -35.90 3.80
C ARG A 107 16.58 -36.31 2.99
N VAL A 108 16.78 -36.76 1.76
CA VAL A 108 15.73 -37.38 0.95
C VAL A 108 15.55 -38.82 1.39
N GLY A 109 14.32 -39.23 1.72
CA GLY A 109 14.06 -40.61 2.10
C GLY A 109 12.92 -41.31 1.36
N HIS A 110 12.04 -40.58 0.68
CA HIS A 110 11.18 -41.17 -0.34
C HIS A 110 11.07 -40.22 -1.54
N TYR A 111 11.21 -40.80 -2.74
CA TYR A 111 11.15 -40.07 -4.00
C TYR A 111 9.74 -40.12 -4.57
N GLY A 112 9.02 -39.02 -4.46
CA GLY A 112 7.74 -38.82 -5.13
C GLY A 112 7.88 -38.08 -6.47
N GLU A 113 6.77 -37.52 -6.93
CA GLU A 113 6.77 -36.53 -8.00
C GLU A 113 7.37 -35.22 -7.47
N MET A 114 8.45 -34.79 -8.11
CA MET A 114 9.19 -33.60 -7.70
C MET A 114 9.26 -32.60 -8.83
N ASP A 115 9.12 -31.32 -8.48
CA ASP A 115 9.38 -30.23 -9.37
C ASP A 115 10.88 -30.14 -9.74
N ASN A 116 11.20 -29.64 -10.93
CA ASN A 116 12.57 -29.55 -11.43
C ASN A 116 13.48 -28.72 -10.51
N HIS A 117 12.97 -27.64 -9.90
CA HIS A 117 13.75 -26.80 -8.99
C HIS A 117 14.21 -27.58 -7.75
N VAL A 118 13.38 -28.52 -7.27
CA VAL A 118 13.70 -29.42 -6.15
C VAL A 118 14.72 -30.47 -6.59
N ARG A 119 14.50 -31.14 -7.73
CA ARG A 119 15.41 -32.19 -8.23
C ARG A 119 16.83 -31.66 -8.46
N GLN A 120 16.94 -30.48 -9.04
CA GLN A 120 18.24 -29.84 -9.32
C GLN A 120 18.96 -29.34 -8.05
N ALA A 121 18.26 -29.27 -6.91
CA ALA A 121 18.84 -28.89 -5.63
C ALA A 121 19.34 -30.09 -4.81
N MET A 122 19.19 -31.31 -5.33
CA MET A 122 19.64 -32.53 -4.67
C MET A 122 21.16 -32.72 -4.83
N ILE A 123 21.82 -33.00 -3.71
CA ILE A 123 23.25 -33.23 -3.64
C ILE A 123 23.49 -34.65 -3.13
N LEU A 124 24.27 -35.42 -3.88
CA LEU A 124 24.73 -36.74 -3.48
C LEU A 124 25.97 -36.57 -2.57
N THR A 125 25.93 -37.17 -1.40
CA THR A 125 27.02 -37.12 -0.41
C THR A 125 27.39 -38.53 -0.01
N GLU A 126 28.68 -38.81 0.05
CA GLU A 126 29.20 -40.09 0.54
C GLU A 126 29.39 -40.02 2.05
N GLU A 127 28.68 -40.88 2.78
CA GLU A 127 28.71 -40.92 4.23
C GLU A 127 29.48 -42.14 4.75
N PRO A 128 30.36 -41.97 5.76
CA PRO A 128 31.04 -43.08 6.38
C PRO A 128 30.02 -44.12 6.86
N HIS A 129 30.17 -45.37 6.42
CA HIS A 129 29.34 -46.53 6.81
C HIS A 129 27.88 -46.55 6.30
N SER A 130 27.35 -45.47 5.73
CA SER A 130 25.97 -45.40 5.23
C SER A 130 25.87 -45.37 3.70
N GLY A 131 27.00 -45.26 3.00
CA GLY A 131 27.05 -45.20 1.55
C GLY A 131 26.62 -43.84 1.01
N LEU A 132 26.05 -43.84 -0.19
CA LEU A 132 25.60 -42.61 -0.85
C LEU A 132 24.23 -42.18 -0.32
N ILE A 133 24.17 -40.99 0.27
CA ILE A 133 22.95 -40.34 0.77
C ILE A 133 22.66 -39.11 -0.08
N VAL A 134 21.37 -38.81 -0.30
CA VAL A 134 20.95 -37.61 -1.00
C VAL A 134 20.41 -36.60 0.00
N TYR A 135 20.96 -35.39 -0.04
CA TYR A 135 20.52 -34.23 0.71
C TYR A 135 19.93 -33.17 -0.22
N LEU A 136 19.11 -32.28 0.34
CA LEU A 136 18.57 -31.15 -0.39
C LEU A 136 19.29 -29.86 0.03
N SER A 137 19.99 -29.21 -0.91
CA SER A 137 20.65 -27.93 -0.66
C SER A 137 19.64 -26.78 -0.65
N SER A 138 19.63 -26.01 0.43
CA SER A 138 18.79 -24.82 0.55
C SER A 138 19.20 -23.72 -0.42
N SER A 139 20.51 -23.50 -0.60
CA SER A 139 21.03 -22.49 -1.51
C SER A 139 20.76 -22.83 -2.97
N ALA A 140 20.98 -24.09 -3.37
CA ALA A 140 20.68 -24.53 -4.73
C ALA A 140 19.17 -24.40 -5.01
N PHE A 141 18.32 -24.79 -4.05
CA PHE A 141 16.87 -24.68 -4.18
C PHE A 141 16.41 -23.23 -4.40
N ILE A 142 16.82 -22.29 -3.55
CA ILE A 142 16.37 -20.89 -3.67
C ILE A 142 16.95 -20.21 -4.92
N GLN A 143 18.16 -20.57 -5.35
CA GLN A 143 18.77 -20.10 -6.59
C GLN A 143 18.02 -20.61 -7.82
N ASN A 144 17.69 -21.91 -7.86
CA ASN A 144 16.90 -22.51 -8.94
C ASN A 144 15.55 -21.80 -9.07
N LEU A 145 14.85 -21.57 -7.96
CA LEU A 145 13.59 -20.84 -7.97
C LEU A 145 13.74 -19.41 -8.51
N GLN A 146 14.80 -18.70 -8.13
CA GLN A 146 15.01 -17.33 -8.61
C GLN A 146 15.29 -17.31 -10.11
N GLN A 147 16.04 -18.30 -10.60
CA GLN A 147 16.30 -18.48 -12.03
C GLN A 147 15.01 -18.79 -12.80
N GLY A 148 14.18 -19.71 -12.30
CA GLY A 148 12.88 -20.03 -12.92
C GLY A 148 11.93 -18.83 -12.98
N MET A 149 11.94 -17.97 -11.95
CA MET A 149 11.18 -16.71 -11.98
C MET A 149 11.71 -15.72 -13.03
N LYS A 150 13.03 -15.58 -13.18
CA LYS A 150 13.64 -14.73 -14.23
C LYS A 150 13.24 -15.19 -15.63
N GLU A 151 13.20 -16.49 -15.86
CA GLU A 151 12.84 -17.07 -17.15
C GLU A 151 11.34 -16.94 -17.47
N SER A 152 10.49 -17.08 -16.45
CA SER A 152 9.03 -17.03 -16.62
C SER A 152 8.47 -15.61 -16.75
N PHE A 153 9.19 -14.58 -16.28
CA PHE A 153 8.69 -13.21 -16.19
C PHE A 153 9.69 -12.16 -16.71
N LEU A 154 9.83 -12.05 -18.05
CA LEU A 154 10.78 -11.16 -18.74
C LEU A 154 10.69 -9.66 -18.37
N ASN A 155 9.60 -9.18 -17.75
CA ASN A 155 9.36 -7.76 -17.44
C ASN A 155 9.30 -7.46 -15.93
N MET A 156 9.87 -8.33 -15.10
CA MET A 156 9.80 -8.27 -13.65
C MET A 156 11.12 -7.77 -13.05
N GLN A 157 11.06 -6.80 -12.13
CA GLN A 157 12.25 -6.41 -11.36
C GLN A 157 12.34 -7.30 -10.12
N LEU A 158 13.26 -8.25 -10.17
CA LEU A 158 13.65 -9.10 -9.04
C LEU A 158 14.83 -8.46 -8.33
N ASP A 159 14.75 -8.35 -7.00
CA ASP A 159 15.88 -7.94 -6.18
C ASP A 159 16.72 -9.16 -5.77
N GLU A 160 17.86 -8.91 -5.12
CA GLU A 160 18.73 -9.96 -4.59
C GLU A 160 18.03 -10.79 -3.51
N ILE A 161 18.33 -12.09 -3.46
CA ILE A 161 17.82 -12.99 -2.42
C ILE A 161 18.24 -12.45 -1.05
N SER A 162 17.28 -12.38 -0.13
CA SER A 162 17.51 -11.93 1.25
C SER A 162 17.06 -13.00 2.24
N GLY A 163 18.02 -13.77 2.76
CA GLY A 163 17.73 -14.92 3.60
C GLY A 163 16.85 -15.95 2.87
N PRO A 164 15.65 -16.30 3.39
CA PRO A 164 14.72 -17.20 2.71
C PRO A 164 13.81 -16.48 1.67
N SER A 165 13.89 -15.15 1.57
CA SER A 165 13.03 -14.34 0.71
C SER A 165 13.60 -14.21 -0.69
N GLN A 166 12.71 -14.21 -1.67
CA GLN A 166 12.94 -13.81 -3.05
C GLN A 166 12.12 -12.54 -3.30
N PRO A 167 12.72 -11.36 -3.05
CA PRO A 167 11.98 -10.11 -3.11
C PRO A 167 11.66 -9.74 -4.55
N LEU A 168 10.47 -9.19 -4.72
CA LEU A 168 9.85 -8.96 -6.00
C LEU A 168 9.15 -7.61 -6.01
N ILE A 169 9.49 -6.75 -6.98
CA ILE A 169 8.80 -5.49 -7.21
C ILE A 169 7.83 -5.66 -8.39
N LEU A 170 6.53 -5.62 -8.09
CA LEU A 170 5.46 -5.65 -9.09
C LEU A 170 4.62 -4.38 -9.04
N LYS A 171 4.61 -3.64 -10.15
CA LYS A 171 3.84 -2.39 -10.31
C LYS A 171 4.12 -1.38 -9.17
N GLY A 172 5.36 -1.32 -8.69
CA GLY A 172 5.79 -0.45 -7.59
C GLY A 172 5.45 -0.96 -6.18
N ASN A 173 4.93 -2.17 -6.04
CA ASN A 173 4.72 -2.82 -4.75
C ASN A 173 5.78 -3.90 -4.52
N GLN A 174 6.37 -3.92 -3.33
CA GLN A 174 7.35 -4.90 -2.92
C GLN A 174 6.66 -6.12 -2.26
N PHE A 175 7.07 -7.31 -2.70
CA PHE A 175 6.60 -8.60 -2.22
C PHE A 175 7.80 -9.42 -1.78
N ASP A 176 7.75 -9.93 -0.56
CA ASP A 176 8.75 -10.84 -0.03
C ASP A 176 8.21 -12.27 -0.09
N ASN A 177 8.71 -13.05 -1.04
CA ASN A 177 8.21 -14.39 -1.30
C ASN A 177 9.13 -15.43 -0.66
N VAL A 178 8.59 -16.25 0.25
CA VAL A 178 9.33 -17.30 0.94
C VAL A 178 8.73 -18.65 0.60
N ASN A 179 9.55 -19.57 0.09
CA ASN A 179 9.14 -20.95 -0.14
C ASN A 179 9.36 -21.79 1.12
N ALA A 180 8.44 -22.70 1.42
CA ALA A 180 8.46 -23.50 2.63
C ALA A 180 7.95 -24.93 2.40
N PHE A 181 8.50 -25.86 3.17
CA PHE A 181 7.99 -27.23 3.27
C PHE A 181 7.24 -27.43 4.59
N PRO A 182 6.10 -28.13 4.57
CA PRO A 182 5.37 -28.43 5.79
C PRO A 182 6.15 -29.44 6.64
N HIS A 183 6.24 -29.16 7.93
CA HIS A 183 6.77 -30.07 8.94
C HIS A 183 5.67 -30.35 9.97
N PRO A 184 4.90 -31.45 9.83
CA PRO A 184 3.69 -31.67 10.63
C PRO A 184 3.99 -31.99 12.10
N ASP A 185 5.23 -32.34 12.43
CA ASP A 185 5.64 -32.58 13.81
C ASP A 185 6.06 -31.26 14.49
N TRP A 186 5.81 -31.16 15.79
CA TRP A 186 6.41 -30.10 16.58
C TRP A 186 7.90 -30.41 16.80
N PRO A 187 8.84 -29.52 16.42
CA PRO A 187 10.25 -29.81 16.53
C PRO A 187 10.66 -29.94 17.99
N VAL A 188 11.50 -30.94 18.29
CA VAL A 188 11.99 -31.22 19.66
C VAL A 188 12.75 -30.01 20.23
N GLN A 189 13.41 -29.24 19.37
CA GLN A 189 14.10 -28.00 19.72
C GLN A 189 13.16 -26.92 20.27
N ALA A 190 11.86 -26.98 19.97
CA ALA A 190 10.85 -26.06 20.49
C ALA A 190 10.07 -26.64 21.70
N SER A 191 10.53 -27.74 22.30
CA SER A 191 9.86 -28.40 23.42
C SER A 191 9.74 -27.48 24.64
N GLN A 192 10.80 -26.74 24.95
CA GLN A 192 10.82 -25.81 26.09
C GLN A 192 9.74 -24.73 26.01
N TRP A 193 9.27 -24.38 24.81
CA TRP A 193 8.16 -23.43 24.67
C TRP A 193 6.88 -23.96 25.32
N MET A 194 6.62 -25.26 25.21
CA MET A 194 5.45 -25.88 25.86
C MET A 194 5.55 -25.78 27.38
N ASP A 195 6.71 -26.10 27.96
CA ASP A 195 6.95 -26.04 29.40
C ASP A 195 6.77 -24.62 29.95
N ARG A 196 7.26 -23.62 29.19
CA ARG A 196 7.06 -22.20 29.52
C ARG A 196 5.59 -21.80 29.49
N CYS A 197 4.85 -22.18 28.45
CA CYS A 197 3.43 -21.83 28.35
C CYS A 197 2.61 -22.43 29.50
N VAL A 198 2.93 -23.65 29.94
CA VAL A 198 2.31 -24.27 31.12
C VAL A 198 2.65 -23.47 32.38
N THR A 199 3.93 -23.13 32.57
CA THR A 199 4.41 -22.40 33.76
C THR A 199 3.79 -21.01 33.87
N ASN A 200 3.73 -20.28 32.75
CA ASN A 200 3.26 -18.89 32.71
C ASN A 200 1.73 -18.78 32.51
N GLY A 201 1.06 -19.87 32.16
CA GLY A 201 -0.39 -19.91 31.91
C GLY A 201 -0.81 -19.09 30.68
N TRP A 202 0.12 -18.81 29.77
CA TRP A 202 -0.13 -18.08 28.53
C TRP A 202 0.81 -18.58 27.42
N PRO A 203 0.33 -18.76 26.17
CA PRO A 203 -1.08 -18.68 25.74
C PRO A 203 -1.99 -19.72 26.39
N PRO A 204 -3.33 -19.62 26.24
CA PRO A 204 -4.25 -20.62 26.78
C PRO A 204 -3.91 -22.03 26.27
N GLU A 205 -4.03 -23.04 27.14
CA GLU A 205 -3.64 -24.43 26.85
C GLU A 205 -4.26 -24.98 25.54
N ILE A 206 -5.52 -24.63 25.25
CA ILE A 206 -6.19 -25.02 24.01
C ILE A 206 -5.48 -24.49 22.76
N ILE A 207 -4.94 -23.27 22.83
CA ILE A 207 -4.16 -22.67 21.74
C ILE A 207 -2.79 -23.33 21.64
N VAL A 208 -2.13 -23.61 22.77
CA VAL A 208 -0.84 -24.32 22.80
C VAL A 208 -0.99 -25.69 22.13
N LYS A 209 -2.01 -26.47 22.49
CA LYS A 209 -2.30 -27.76 21.87
C LYS A 209 -2.54 -27.64 20.37
N ALA A 210 -3.34 -26.66 19.93
CA ALA A 210 -3.61 -26.45 18.51
C ALA A 210 -2.34 -26.08 17.72
N ILE A 211 -1.47 -25.24 18.29
CA ILE A 211 -0.17 -24.86 17.68
C ILE A 211 0.73 -26.10 17.55
N VAL A 212 0.91 -26.86 18.63
CA VAL A 212 1.76 -28.06 18.65
C VAL A 212 1.24 -29.12 17.67
N GLN A 213 -0.08 -29.34 17.61
CA GLN A 213 -0.69 -30.29 16.68
C GLN A 213 -0.55 -29.90 15.21
N SER A 214 -0.32 -28.62 14.93
CA SER A 214 -0.19 -28.09 13.57
C SER A 214 1.25 -28.14 13.04
N GLY A 215 2.22 -28.59 13.85
CA GLY A 215 3.63 -28.67 13.46
C GLY A 215 4.25 -27.30 13.21
N CYS A 216 5.17 -27.18 12.25
CA CYS A 216 5.71 -25.91 11.76
C CYS A 216 6.08 -26.00 10.26
N HIS A 217 6.90 -25.08 9.78
CA HIS A 217 7.40 -25.08 8.41
C HIS A 217 8.93 -25.04 8.40
N ILE A 218 9.54 -25.46 7.29
CA ILE A 218 10.98 -25.37 7.08
C ILE A 218 11.25 -24.54 5.82
N VAL A 219 12.16 -23.56 5.92
CA VAL A 219 12.46 -22.57 4.86
C VAL A 219 13.94 -22.64 4.43
N PRO A 220 14.26 -22.32 3.16
CA PRO A 220 15.62 -22.42 2.63
C PRO A 220 16.47 -21.24 3.10
N LYS A 221 17.02 -21.38 4.31
CA LYS A 221 17.89 -20.37 4.91
C LYS A 221 19.00 -21.07 5.68
N GLY A 222 20.24 -20.85 5.27
CA GLY A 222 21.42 -21.24 6.04
C GLY A 222 21.74 -20.26 7.16
N PHE A 223 22.46 -20.75 8.18
CA PHE A 223 22.95 -19.90 9.25
C PHE A 223 24.16 -19.06 8.79
N ILE A 224 24.18 -17.79 9.16
CA ILE A 224 25.24 -16.85 8.75
C ILE A 224 26.55 -17.26 9.44
N GLY A 225 27.59 -17.52 8.65
CA GLY A 225 28.90 -17.94 9.16
C GLY A 225 29.06 -19.45 9.35
N SER A 226 28.02 -20.26 9.06
CA SER A 226 28.17 -21.71 9.01
C SER A 226 28.97 -22.16 7.76
N LEU A 227 29.87 -23.13 7.95
CA LEU A 227 30.59 -23.80 6.85
C LEU A 227 29.66 -24.64 5.96
N SER A 228 28.48 -25.00 6.49
CA SER A 228 27.47 -25.79 5.78
C SER A 228 26.19 -25.01 5.49
N ALA A 229 26.24 -23.67 5.53
CA ALA A 229 25.08 -22.81 5.31
C ALA A 229 24.29 -23.15 4.03
N GLN A 230 24.96 -23.60 2.97
CA GLN A 230 24.36 -24.03 1.70
C GLN A 230 23.45 -25.28 1.80
N MET A 231 23.62 -26.09 2.84
CA MET A 231 22.85 -27.32 3.10
C MET A 231 21.80 -27.12 4.20
N GLU A 232 21.92 -26.06 4.98
CA GLU A 232 21.08 -25.82 6.15
C GLU A 232 19.73 -25.20 5.77
N TRP A 233 18.69 -25.70 6.44
CA TRP A 233 17.33 -25.20 6.39
C TRP A 233 16.90 -24.72 7.77
N CYS A 234 16.03 -23.72 7.84
CA CYS A 234 15.60 -23.10 9.10
C CYS A 234 14.16 -23.45 9.45
N PHE A 235 13.89 -23.77 10.71
CA PHE A 235 12.52 -23.89 11.22
C PHE A 235 11.83 -22.52 11.23
N SER A 236 10.59 -22.48 10.76
CA SER A 236 9.78 -21.27 10.66
C SER A 236 8.45 -21.46 11.39
N PHE A 237 8.17 -20.54 12.31
CA PHE A 237 6.97 -20.50 13.13
C PHE A 237 6.05 -19.33 12.77
N VAL A 238 6.24 -18.70 11.60
CA VAL A 238 5.56 -17.44 11.24
C VAL A 238 4.03 -17.53 11.30
N VAL A 239 3.45 -18.70 10.98
CA VAL A 239 2.01 -18.96 11.11
C VAL A 239 1.57 -18.92 12.57
N HIS A 240 2.38 -19.47 13.47
CA HIS A 240 2.10 -19.50 14.91
C HIS A 240 2.37 -18.16 15.58
N GLU A 241 3.41 -17.45 15.16
CA GLU A 241 3.64 -16.06 15.54
C GLU A 241 2.41 -15.20 15.23
N LYS A 242 1.86 -15.32 14.01
CA LYS A 242 0.63 -14.64 13.60
C LYS A 242 -0.55 -15.02 14.48
N SER A 243 -0.73 -16.30 14.78
CA SER A 243 -1.81 -16.80 15.66
C SER A 243 -1.69 -16.26 17.08
N ILE A 244 -0.49 -16.23 17.66
CA ILE A 244 -0.25 -15.70 19.02
C ILE A 244 -0.46 -14.19 19.08
N LEU A 245 0.05 -13.44 18.09
CA LEU A 245 -0.16 -11.98 18.02
C LEU A 245 -1.64 -11.60 17.89
N GLN A 246 -2.49 -12.48 17.34
CA GLN A 246 -3.94 -12.26 17.29
C GLN A 246 -4.62 -12.39 18.66
N LEU A 247 -3.99 -13.08 19.63
CA LEU A 247 -4.47 -13.14 21.01
C LEU A 247 -4.19 -11.86 21.79
N PHE A 248 -3.32 -10.97 21.28
CA PHE A 248 -2.97 -9.76 21.98
C PHE A 248 -4.19 -8.88 22.21
N ASN A 249 -4.35 -8.42 23.45
CA ASN A 249 -5.27 -7.35 23.76
C ASN A 249 -4.76 -6.01 23.17
N MET A 250 -5.56 -4.95 23.28
CA MET A 250 -5.17 -3.67 22.65
C MET A 250 -3.94 -3.01 23.26
N ALA A 251 -3.72 -3.14 24.56
CA ALA A 251 -2.52 -2.60 25.20
C ALA A 251 -1.27 -3.35 24.71
N GLN A 252 -1.34 -4.67 24.58
CA GLN A 252 -0.26 -5.51 24.02
C GLN A 252 0.01 -5.19 22.55
N LYS A 253 -1.03 -5.00 21.73
CA LYS A 253 -0.90 -4.57 20.33
C LYS A 253 -0.21 -3.20 20.23
N HIS A 254 -0.67 -2.21 21.01
CA HIS A 254 -0.05 -0.88 21.04
C HIS A 254 1.39 -0.92 21.53
N PHE A 255 1.69 -1.70 22.57
CA PHE A 255 3.05 -1.96 23.06
C PHE A 255 3.96 -2.50 21.95
N TYR A 256 3.54 -3.55 21.24
CA TYR A 256 4.31 -4.12 20.14
C TYR A 256 4.55 -3.11 19.00
N ILE A 257 3.51 -2.38 18.60
CA ILE A 257 3.60 -1.38 17.54
C ILE A 257 4.55 -0.24 17.94
N LEU A 258 4.51 0.18 19.20
CA LEU A 258 5.37 1.21 19.74
C LEU A 258 6.84 0.78 19.73
N LEU A 259 7.14 -0.46 20.11
CA LEU A 259 8.49 -1.03 19.98
C LEU A 259 8.99 -0.99 18.53
N LYS A 260 8.13 -1.32 17.55
CA LYS A 260 8.49 -1.24 16.12
C LYS A 260 8.79 0.19 15.68
N ILE A 261 7.98 1.17 16.10
CA ILE A 261 8.20 2.59 15.80
C ILE A 261 9.53 3.05 16.38
N MET A 262 9.80 2.69 17.64
CA MET A 262 11.06 3.04 18.32
C MET A 262 12.28 2.42 17.62
N ALA A 263 12.21 1.13 17.26
CA ALA A 263 13.28 0.46 16.53
C ALA A 263 13.51 1.09 15.14
N LYS A 264 12.44 1.45 14.42
CA LYS A 264 12.54 2.13 13.13
C LYS A 264 13.27 3.48 13.23
N ASP A 265 12.91 4.30 14.21
CA ASP A 265 13.54 5.59 14.43
C ASP A 265 15.01 5.45 14.89
N LEU A 266 15.31 4.44 15.72
CA LEU A 266 16.70 4.13 16.11
C LEU A 266 17.54 3.73 14.91
N LYS A 267 17.06 2.81 14.07
CA LYS A 267 17.78 2.40 12.85
C LYS A 267 18.00 3.57 11.89
N LYS A 268 16.99 4.41 11.70
CA LYS A 268 17.13 5.61 10.85
C LYS A 268 18.21 6.57 11.36
N ARG A 269 18.39 6.65 12.68
CA ARG A 269 19.40 7.51 13.31
C ARG A 269 20.78 6.83 13.40
N PHE A 270 20.79 5.51 13.55
CA PHE A 270 21.97 4.67 13.71
C PHE A 270 21.87 3.47 12.76
N PRO A 271 22.24 3.65 11.47
CA PRO A 271 22.12 2.61 10.46
C PRO A 271 22.87 1.32 10.80
N ASP A 272 23.98 1.41 11.55
CA ASP A 272 24.75 0.23 12.00
C ASP A 272 23.95 -0.75 12.87
N LEU A 273 22.78 -0.35 13.37
CA LEU A 273 21.88 -1.20 14.15
C LEU A 273 20.80 -1.88 13.30
N GLU A 274 20.82 -1.76 11.98
CA GLU A 274 19.77 -2.25 11.08
C GLU A 274 19.54 -3.76 11.20
N ASP A 275 20.63 -4.54 11.22
CA ASP A 275 20.59 -6.00 11.34
C ASP A 275 20.23 -6.49 12.75
N VAL A 276 20.52 -5.67 13.78
CA VAL A 276 20.25 -6.03 15.18
C VAL A 276 18.80 -5.70 15.55
N LEU A 277 18.31 -4.51 15.20
CA LEU A 277 16.97 -4.00 15.56
C LEU A 277 15.93 -4.26 14.46
N THR A 278 15.81 -5.50 14.03
CA THR A 278 14.81 -5.91 13.03
C THR A 278 13.39 -5.96 13.62
N SER A 279 12.38 -5.96 12.74
CA SER A 279 10.99 -6.23 13.14
C SER A 279 10.84 -7.58 13.85
N TYR A 280 11.68 -8.56 13.47
CA TYR A 280 11.69 -9.90 14.06
C TYR A 280 12.27 -9.89 15.48
N THR A 281 13.39 -9.18 15.69
CA THR A 281 13.98 -8.94 17.02
C THR A 281 12.94 -8.32 17.97
N MET A 282 12.27 -7.24 17.53
CA MET A 282 11.25 -6.57 18.34
C MET A 282 10.01 -7.44 18.60
N LYS A 283 9.64 -8.31 17.65
CA LYS A 283 8.55 -9.27 17.84
C LYS A 283 8.89 -10.25 18.95
N ASN A 284 10.10 -10.80 18.96
CA ASN A 284 10.56 -11.73 19.99
C ASN A 284 10.64 -11.05 21.36
N VAL A 285 11.17 -9.83 21.45
CA VAL A 285 11.11 -9.03 22.69
C VAL A 285 9.67 -8.87 23.16
N ALA A 286 8.74 -8.51 22.27
CA ALA A 286 7.34 -8.33 22.65
C ALA A 286 6.69 -9.63 23.14
N LEU A 287 6.93 -10.76 22.47
CA LEU A 287 6.39 -12.07 22.86
C LEU A 287 6.92 -12.52 24.23
N TRP A 288 8.22 -12.38 24.49
CA TRP A 288 8.80 -12.66 25.80
C TRP A 288 8.19 -11.79 26.91
N GLN A 289 8.03 -10.48 26.66
CA GLN A 289 7.44 -9.58 27.66
C GLN A 289 5.95 -9.85 27.90
N VAL A 290 5.20 -10.18 26.85
CA VAL A 290 3.77 -10.51 26.98
C VAL A 290 3.55 -11.79 27.78
N GLU A 291 4.42 -12.79 27.62
CA GLU A 291 4.34 -14.05 28.35
C GLU A 291 4.57 -13.89 29.86
N LEU A 292 5.39 -12.92 30.29
CA LEU A 292 5.76 -12.72 31.70
C LEU A 292 4.65 -12.07 32.55
N HIS A 293 3.58 -11.56 31.94
CA HIS A 293 2.54 -10.81 32.63
C HIS A 293 1.15 -11.36 32.31
N HIS A 294 0.28 -11.45 33.32
CA HIS A 294 -1.10 -11.88 33.08
C HIS A 294 -1.83 -10.87 32.18
N THR A 295 -2.72 -11.36 31.31
CA THR A 295 -3.45 -10.52 30.34
C THR A 295 -4.24 -9.38 30.98
N LYS A 296 -4.66 -9.53 32.25
CA LYS A 296 -5.36 -8.50 33.03
C LYS A 296 -4.46 -7.31 33.44
N ASP A 297 -3.15 -7.53 33.51
CA ASP A 297 -2.15 -6.51 33.88
C ASP A 297 -1.74 -5.64 32.68
N TRP A 298 -2.25 -5.97 31.49
CA TRP A 298 -2.06 -5.24 30.25
C TRP A 298 -3.21 -4.25 30.02
N ASP A 299 -3.01 -3.00 30.43
CA ASP A 299 -3.94 -1.90 30.18
C ASP A 299 -3.25 -0.68 29.53
N ARG A 300 -4.06 0.30 29.11
CA ARG A 300 -3.56 1.53 28.46
C ARG A 300 -2.80 2.45 29.43
N LEU A 301 -3.02 2.34 30.73
CA LEU A 301 -2.42 3.19 31.74
C LEU A 301 -0.96 2.79 31.99
N HIS A 302 -0.70 1.49 32.05
CA HIS A 302 0.59 0.91 32.41
C HIS A 302 1.40 0.39 31.21
N MET A 303 0.93 0.61 29.97
CA MET A 303 1.62 0.20 28.75
C MET A 303 3.07 0.73 28.68
N LEU A 304 3.33 1.95 29.14
CA LEU A 304 4.69 2.52 29.12
C LEU A 304 5.62 1.88 30.14
N ASP A 305 5.11 1.37 31.25
CA ASP A 305 5.93 0.62 32.20
C ASP A 305 6.43 -0.68 31.55
N ARG A 306 5.57 -1.35 30.77
CA ARG A 306 5.94 -2.52 29.95
C ARG A 306 6.98 -2.17 28.88
N ILE A 307 6.93 -0.98 28.29
CA ILE A 307 8.00 -0.50 27.39
C ILE A 307 9.32 -0.39 28.13
N MET A 308 9.34 0.16 29.35
CA MET A 308 10.57 0.26 30.13
C MET A 308 11.15 -1.11 30.46
N GLU A 309 10.32 -2.06 30.88
CA GLU A 309 10.72 -3.45 31.13
C GLU A 309 11.28 -4.12 29.86
N ALA A 310 10.65 -3.90 28.70
CA ALA A 310 11.15 -4.39 27.42
C ALA A 310 12.53 -3.82 27.06
N LEU A 311 12.77 -2.53 27.34
CA LEU A 311 14.07 -1.89 27.13
C LEU A 311 15.14 -2.44 28.09
N TYR A 312 14.78 -2.71 29.34
CA TYR A 312 15.67 -3.37 30.30
C TYR A 312 15.99 -4.80 29.87
N PHE A 313 14.99 -5.57 29.43
CA PHE A 313 15.18 -6.92 28.89
C PHE A 313 16.11 -6.91 27.68
N LEU A 314 15.87 -6.03 26.71
CA LEU A 314 16.73 -5.89 25.54
C LEU A 314 18.15 -5.49 25.94
N LYS A 315 18.32 -4.59 26.92
CA LYS A 315 19.65 -4.24 27.46
C LYS A 315 20.35 -5.47 28.05
N SER A 316 19.65 -6.24 28.89
CA SER A 316 20.19 -7.47 29.47
C SER A 316 20.60 -8.47 28.39
N CYS A 317 19.81 -8.62 27.32
CA CYS A 317 20.15 -9.48 26.20
C CYS A 317 21.42 -9.01 25.48
N VAL A 318 21.60 -7.69 25.30
CA VAL A 318 22.80 -7.13 24.67
C VAL A 318 24.03 -7.35 25.55
N GLU A 319 23.90 -7.19 26.87
CA GLU A 319 25.00 -7.41 27.83
C GLU A 319 25.40 -8.88 27.93
N SER A 320 24.45 -9.81 27.78
CA SER A 320 24.72 -11.24 27.74
C SER A 320 24.99 -11.77 26.33
N GLU A 321 25.01 -10.90 25.32
CA GLU A 321 25.12 -11.22 23.89
C GLU A 321 24.11 -12.29 23.41
N LYS A 322 22.97 -12.40 24.11
CA LYS A 322 21.97 -13.46 23.91
C LYS A 322 20.57 -12.89 23.91
N LEU A 323 19.92 -12.89 22.74
CA LEU A 323 18.49 -12.68 22.58
C LEU A 323 17.83 -13.98 22.10
N PRO A 324 17.14 -14.73 22.97
CA PRO A 324 16.55 -16.01 22.60
C PRO A 324 15.36 -15.85 21.66
N ALA A 325 15.28 -16.68 20.61
CA ALA A 325 14.08 -16.78 19.81
C ALA A 325 12.92 -17.37 20.64
N TYR A 326 11.71 -16.90 20.38
CA TYR A 326 10.55 -17.15 21.25
C TYR A 326 10.13 -18.62 21.28
N PHE A 327 10.21 -19.34 20.16
CA PHE A 327 9.85 -20.77 20.11
C PHE A 327 11.04 -21.70 20.44
N ILE A 328 12.26 -21.34 20.02
CA ILE A 328 13.49 -22.10 20.24
C ILE A 328 14.49 -21.19 20.98
N PRO A 329 14.50 -21.14 22.31
CA PRO A 329 15.35 -20.22 23.08
C PRO A 329 16.85 -20.39 22.86
N GLU A 330 17.28 -21.59 22.47
CA GLU A 330 18.67 -21.90 22.11
C GLU A 330 19.09 -21.20 20.81
N ASN A 331 18.14 -20.85 19.94
CA ASN A 331 18.42 -20.08 18.74
C ASN A 331 18.58 -18.60 19.11
N ASN A 332 19.83 -18.14 19.22
CA ASN A 332 20.16 -16.76 19.56
C ASN A 332 20.03 -15.83 18.35
N LEU A 333 19.14 -14.84 18.44
CA LEU A 333 18.85 -13.91 17.36
C LEU A 333 19.95 -12.87 17.11
N PHE A 334 20.90 -12.74 18.04
CA PHE A 334 22.07 -11.87 17.90
C PHE A 334 23.24 -12.52 17.17
N ASP A 335 23.23 -13.85 17.01
CA ASP A 335 24.35 -14.52 16.37
C ASP A 335 24.50 -14.08 14.90
N GLY A 336 25.76 -13.85 14.51
CA GLY A 336 26.13 -13.33 13.19
C GLY A 336 25.76 -11.87 12.93
N LYS A 337 25.16 -11.15 13.90
CA LYS A 337 24.66 -9.77 13.72
C LYS A 337 25.16 -8.79 14.76
N LEU A 338 25.23 -9.21 16.03
CA LEU A 338 25.71 -8.36 17.11
C LEU A 338 27.25 -8.41 17.17
N THR A 339 27.87 -7.30 16.84
CA THR A 339 29.32 -7.09 16.96
C THR A 339 29.66 -6.34 18.25
N PRO A 340 30.90 -6.41 18.77
CA PRO A 340 31.29 -5.64 19.96
C PRO A 340 31.01 -4.14 19.82
N TYR A 341 31.18 -3.59 18.62
CA TYR A 341 30.86 -2.18 18.32
C TYR A 341 29.35 -1.90 18.41
N THR A 342 28.53 -2.70 17.73
CA THR A 342 27.06 -2.50 17.72
C THR A 342 26.44 -2.80 19.09
N ALA A 343 26.99 -3.74 19.85
CA ALA A 343 26.63 -4.00 21.24
C ALA A 343 26.89 -2.79 22.14
N ALA A 344 28.10 -2.21 22.08
CA ALA A 344 28.44 -1.00 22.84
C ALA A 344 27.55 0.20 22.43
N LEU A 345 27.31 0.37 21.14
CA LEU A 345 26.42 1.41 20.62
C LEU A 345 24.99 1.24 21.13
N LEU A 346 24.40 0.06 20.97
CA LEU A 346 23.03 -0.23 21.40
C LEU A 346 22.89 -0.13 22.92
N SER A 347 23.82 -0.67 23.69
CA SER A 347 23.85 -0.56 25.15
C SER A 347 23.91 0.91 25.60
N GLY A 348 24.77 1.73 24.99
CA GLY A 348 24.83 3.17 25.25
C GLY A 348 23.50 3.89 24.96
N ARG A 349 22.79 3.50 23.90
CA ARG A 349 21.46 4.06 23.58
C ARG A 349 20.39 3.61 24.55
N LEU A 350 20.36 2.33 24.91
CA LEU A 350 19.42 1.80 25.88
C LEU A 350 19.62 2.46 27.25
N ASN A 351 20.86 2.61 27.72
CA ASN A 351 21.17 3.32 28.97
C ASN A 351 20.65 4.76 28.95
N ASN A 352 20.83 5.47 27.84
CA ASN A 352 20.34 6.83 27.70
C ASN A 352 18.79 6.89 27.74
N LEU A 353 18.11 5.96 27.07
CA LEU A 353 16.65 5.88 27.09
C LEU A 353 16.13 5.53 28.50
N LEU A 354 16.71 4.52 29.14
CA LEU A 354 16.33 4.05 30.47
C LEU A 354 16.49 5.17 31.53
N SER A 355 17.56 5.96 31.44
CA SER A 355 17.79 7.10 32.35
C SER A 355 16.70 8.19 32.30
N GLN A 356 15.94 8.27 31.20
CA GLN A 356 14.85 9.25 31.02
C GLN A 356 13.48 8.73 31.50
N GLY A 357 13.39 7.44 31.86
CA GLY A 357 12.12 6.79 32.18
C GLY A 357 11.12 6.84 31.02
N ALA A 358 9.82 6.75 31.31
CA ALA A 358 8.76 6.75 30.30
C ALA A 358 8.76 7.97 29.34
N LYS A 359 9.40 9.09 29.74
CA LYS A 359 9.55 10.26 28.87
C LYS A 359 10.49 10.02 27.69
N CYS A 360 11.31 8.98 27.72
CA CYS A 360 12.22 8.63 26.62
C CYS A 360 11.49 8.46 25.28
N ILE A 361 10.21 8.08 25.33
CA ILE A 361 9.34 7.90 24.16
C ILE A 361 9.15 9.22 23.40
N LEU A 362 9.23 10.35 24.10
CA LEU A 362 9.21 11.67 23.46
C LEU A 362 10.51 12.02 22.74
N ALA A 363 11.59 11.24 22.87
CA ALA A 363 12.83 11.48 22.12
C ALA A 363 12.78 10.94 20.67
N PHE A 364 11.71 10.23 20.30
CA PHE A 364 11.54 9.59 19.00
C PHE A 364 10.81 10.52 18.01
N PRO A 365 11.43 10.88 16.86
CA PRO A 365 10.85 11.83 15.91
C PRO A 365 9.46 11.44 15.40
N SER A 366 9.23 10.16 15.08
CA SER A 366 7.94 9.69 14.56
C SER A 366 6.80 9.90 15.57
N ILE A 367 7.11 9.78 16.87
CA ILE A 367 6.15 9.98 17.95
C ILE A 367 5.89 11.47 18.16
N GLN A 368 6.95 12.28 18.23
CA GLN A 368 6.82 13.73 18.38
C GLN A 368 6.01 14.36 17.25
N GLU A 369 6.30 13.96 16.01
CA GLU A 369 5.60 14.43 14.81
C GLU A 369 4.09 14.14 14.92
N GLN A 370 3.72 12.93 15.33
CA GLN A 370 2.32 12.55 15.45
C GLN A 370 1.62 13.25 16.64
N LEU A 371 2.29 13.43 17.77
CA LEU A 371 1.75 14.20 18.89
C LEU A 371 1.54 15.68 18.53
N GLN A 372 2.43 16.27 17.74
CA GLN A 372 2.26 17.63 17.21
C GLN A 372 1.02 17.72 16.31
N ILE A 373 0.80 16.73 15.44
CA ILE A 373 -0.40 16.65 14.59
C ILE A 373 -1.67 16.58 15.44
N MET A 374 -1.67 15.79 16.53
CA MET A 374 -2.82 15.68 17.44
C MET A 374 -3.10 16.96 18.24
N ASN A 375 -2.10 17.79 18.49
CA ASN A 375 -2.23 19.03 19.26
C ASN A 375 -2.77 20.21 18.44
N ILE A 376 -3.01 20.04 17.14
CA ILE A 376 -3.63 21.06 16.30
C ILE A 376 -5.13 21.17 16.66
N PRO A 377 -5.61 22.33 17.17
CA PRO A 377 -7.01 22.54 17.52
C PRO A 377 -7.93 22.25 16.33
N GLY A 378 -9.00 21.48 16.56
CA GLY A 378 -9.96 21.04 15.52
C GLY A 378 -9.58 19.73 14.81
N LEU A 379 -8.28 19.41 14.65
CA LEU A 379 -7.83 18.13 14.08
C LEU A 379 -8.03 16.96 15.05
N ARG A 380 -7.87 17.22 16.36
CA ARG A 380 -8.04 16.25 17.46
C ARG A 380 -9.44 15.63 17.51
N LEU A 381 -10.48 16.43 17.26
CA LEU A 381 -11.87 15.96 17.18
C LEU A 381 -12.13 15.21 15.87
N TYR A 382 -11.48 15.63 14.77
CA TYR A 382 -11.66 15.06 13.44
C TYR A 382 -10.96 13.70 13.22
N LEU A 383 -9.74 13.52 13.76
CA LEU A 383 -9.01 12.25 13.73
C LEU A 383 -9.61 11.22 14.69
N TYR A 384 -10.20 11.67 15.80
CA TYR A 384 -10.87 10.81 16.77
C TYR A 384 -12.25 10.32 16.28
N LYS A 385 -12.91 11.02 15.33
CA LYS A 385 -14.26 10.67 14.83
C LYS A 385 -14.40 10.31 13.34
N SER A 386 -13.55 10.78 12.41
CA SER A 386 -14.01 10.91 11.00
C SER A 386 -13.04 10.49 9.89
N GLY A 387 -11.73 10.36 10.12
CA GLY A 387 -10.80 10.07 9.01
C GLY A 387 -10.68 8.60 8.59
N LEU A 388 -10.82 7.69 9.56
CA LEU A 388 -10.49 6.28 9.41
C LEU A 388 -11.70 5.37 9.61
N GLU A 389 -12.59 5.75 10.54
CA GLU A 389 -13.94 5.17 10.67
C GLU A 389 -14.76 5.37 9.39
N MET A 390 -14.70 6.53 8.73
CA MET A 390 -15.41 6.72 7.44
C MET A 390 -14.91 5.78 6.35
N ARG A 391 -13.62 5.43 6.28
CA ARG A 391 -13.12 4.44 5.30
C ARG A 391 -13.67 3.03 5.58
N LYS A 392 -13.78 2.65 6.87
CA LYS A 392 -14.37 1.36 7.28
C LYS A 392 -15.87 1.30 7.05
N LEU A 393 -16.59 2.36 7.40
CA LEU A 393 -18.03 2.47 7.25
C LEU A 393 -18.44 2.37 5.77
N VAL A 394 -17.72 3.07 4.89
CA VAL A 394 -17.84 2.96 3.42
C VAL A 394 -17.60 1.52 2.96
N GLY A 395 -16.51 0.89 3.42
CA GLY A 395 -16.15 -0.48 3.04
C GLY A 395 -17.10 -1.57 3.58
N LEU A 396 -17.79 -1.32 4.69
CA LEU A 396 -18.82 -2.19 5.28
C LEU A 396 -20.17 -2.01 4.60
N CYS A 397 -20.61 -0.78 4.36
CA CYS A 397 -21.88 -0.50 3.68
C CYS A 397 -21.90 -0.97 2.22
N CYS A 398 -20.78 -0.88 1.51
CA CYS A 398 -20.65 -1.40 0.14
C CYS A 398 -20.76 -2.93 0.08
N ARG A 399 -20.31 -3.64 1.13
CA ARG A 399 -20.37 -5.11 1.20
C ARG A 399 -21.70 -5.62 1.76
N ALA A 400 -22.37 -4.84 2.59
CA ALA A 400 -23.59 -5.25 3.30
C ALA A 400 -24.89 -4.62 2.77
N TYR A 401 -24.84 -3.70 1.80
CA TYR A 401 -26.02 -3.00 1.24
C TYR A 401 -26.84 -2.22 2.29
N LEU A 402 -26.19 -1.64 3.31
CA LEU A 402 -26.88 -0.95 4.41
C LEU A 402 -26.79 0.59 4.31
N TYR A 403 -27.86 1.26 4.76
CA TYR A 403 -28.01 2.72 4.83
C TYR A 403 -27.27 3.31 6.05
N LEU A 404 -26.76 4.54 5.92
CA LEU A 404 -26.09 5.24 7.01
C LEU A 404 -26.31 6.74 6.96
N ASP A 405 -26.80 7.30 8.06
CA ASP A 405 -27.12 8.73 8.22
C ASP A 405 -25.96 9.44 8.91
N ILE A 406 -25.30 10.37 8.21
CA ILE A 406 -24.27 11.26 8.78
C ILE A 406 -24.68 12.70 8.51
N SER A 407 -24.87 13.48 9.58
CA SER A 407 -25.35 14.85 9.53
C SER A 407 -24.41 15.83 8.78
N MET A 408 -25.00 16.78 8.03
CA MET A 408 -24.37 17.93 7.35
C MET A 408 -23.35 18.73 8.19
N GLN A 409 -23.45 18.70 9.51
CA GLN A 409 -22.51 19.35 10.44
C GLN A 409 -21.06 18.85 10.30
N GLN A 410 -20.86 17.58 9.92
CA GLN A 410 -19.51 17.00 9.79
C GLN A 410 -18.79 17.49 8.52
N ILE A 411 -19.55 17.74 7.44
CA ILE A 411 -19.07 18.32 6.18
C ILE A 411 -18.67 19.79 6.39
N ILE A 412 -19.49 20.54 7.13
CA ILE A 412 -19.23 21.95 7.46
C ILE A 412 -17.98 22.10 8.34
N HIS A 413 -17.73 21.18 9.29
CA HIS A 413 -16.51 21.20 10.09
C HIS A 413 -15.24 20.95 9.26
N VAL A 414 -15.27 20.07 8.26
CA VAL A 414 -14.15 19.89 7.31
C VAL A 414 -13.90 21.17 6.51
N GLN A 415 -14.97 21.82 6.03
CA GLN A 415 -14.90 23.10 5.32
C GLN A 415 -14.29 24.23 6.19
N LEU A 416 -14.68 24.29 7.47
CA LEU A 416 -14.16 25.28 8.44
C LEU A 416 -12.69 25.03 8.80
N LEU A 417 -12.29 23.76 8.96
CA LEU A 417 -10.89 23.35 9.17
C LEU A 417 -9.98 23.69 7.97
N LEU A 418 -10.51 23.62 6.75
CA LEU A 418 -9.81 23.96 5.50
C LEU A 418 -9.58 25.47 5.30
N ASN A 419 -10.33 26.32 5.99
CA ASN A 419 -10.21 27.78 5.90
C ASN A 419 -9.31 28.38 7.00
N SER A 420 -8.72 27.54 7.86
CA SER A 420 -7.79 27.98 8.91
C SER A 420 -6.40 28.33 8.34
N PRO A 421 -5.89 29.56 8.56
CA PRO A 421 -4.60 30.00 8.04
C PRO A 421 -3.37 29.29 8.62
N ASP A 422 -3.49 28.62 9.78
CA ASP A 422 -2.40 27.88 10.42
C ASP A 422 -2.09 26.52 9.76
N MET A 423 -3.04 25.96 9.01
CA MET A 423 -2.98 24.58 8.48
C MET A 423 -2.17 24.42 7.19
N THR A 424 -1.89 25.51 6.47
CA THR A 424 -1.18 25.51 5.17
C THR A 424 0.34 25.36 5.28
N ARG A 425 0.92 25.46 6.49
CA ARG A 425 2.38 25.45 6.70
C ARG A 425 3.00 24.05 6.83
N HIS A 426 2.22 22.99 7.03
CA HIS A 426 2.75 21.63 7.23
C HIS A 426 2.50 20.70 6.03
N ARG A 427 3.59 20.27 5.39
CA ARG A 427 3.63 19.39 4.19
C ARG A 427 3.01 17.99 4.40
N LEU A 428 2.95 17.51 5.64
CA LEU A 428 2.36 16.21 6.01
C LEU A 428 0.85 16.27 6.23
N LEU A 429 0.35 17.41 6.75
CA LEU A 429 -1.08 17.68 6.89
C LEU A 429 -1.77 17.77 5.53
N THR A 430 -1.08 18.25 4.50
CA THR A 430 -1.58 18.27 3.11
C THR A 430 -1.84 16.85 2.57
N LYS A 431 -0.99 15.86 2.92
CA LYS A 431 -1.21 14.45 2.56
C LYS A 431 -2.37 13.83 3.34
N GLY A 432 -2.47 14.10 4.65
CA GLY A 432 -3.58 13.64 5.50
C GLY A 432 -4.93 14.20 5.05
N ILE A 433 -4.99 15.50 4.75
CA ILE A 433 -6.17 16.19 4.22
C ILE A 433 -6.55 15.63 2.85
N SER A 434 -5.59 15.37 1.96
CA SER A 434 -5.86 14.73 0.65
C SER A 434 -6.50 13.35 0.81
N LYS A 435 -5.98 12.51 1.71
CA LYS A 435 -6.57 11.18 2.01
C LYS A 435 -7.98 11.30 2.60
N ILE A 436 -8.18 12.25 3.51
CA ILE A 436 -9.49 12.54 4.10
C ILE A 436 -10.48 13.00 3.02
N MET A 437 -10.06 13.92 2.15
CA MET A 437 -10.89 14.41 1.05
C MET A 437 -11.28 13.26 0.11
N LYS A 438 -10.35 12.39 -0.27
CA LYS A 438 -10.64 11.20 -1.10
C LYS A 438 -11.64 10.24 -0.45
N ALA A 439 -11.54 10.03 0.85
CA ALA A 439 -12.45 9.15 1.59
C ALA A 439 -13.85 9.76 1.73
N THR A 440 -13.95 11.04 2.12
CA THR A 440 -15.23 11.78 2.18
C THR A 440 -15.88 11.89 0.80
N PHE A 441 -15.06 12.05 -0.24
CA PHE A 441 -15.48 12.07 -1.63
C PHE A 441 -16.08 10.75 -2.10
N ALA A 442 -15.35 9.65 -1.92
CA ALA A 442 -15.83 8.32 -2.24
C ALA A 442 -17.13 7.99 -1.46
N TYR A 443 -17.24 8.44 -0.20
CA TYR A 443 -18.45 8.29 0.60
C TYR A 443 -19.66 9.04 0.04
N VAL A 444 -19.56 10.37 -0.15
CA VAL A 444 -20.67 11.20 -0.68
C VAL A 444 -21.15 10.66 -2.04
N MET A 445 -20.23 10.12 -2.82
CA MET A 445 -20.50 9.46 -4.10
C MET A 445 -21.25 8.14 -3.94
N ILE A 446 -20.74 7.24 -3.10
CA ILE A 446 -21.33 5.93 -2.87
C ILE A 446 -22.72 6.09 -2.27
N ASP A 447 -22.92 6.96 -1.29
CA ASP A 447 -24.24 7.28 -0.74
C ASP A 447 -25.20 7.77 -1.85
N LYS A 448 -24.76 8.70 -2.69
CA LYS A 448 -25.58 9.23 -3.78
C LYS A 448 -25.90 8.20 -4.87
N ILE A 449 -25.03 7.24 -5.15
CA ILE A 449 -25.21 6.13 -6.11
C ILE A 449 -26.09 5.03 -5.51
N MET A 450 -25.93 4.71 -4.24
CA MET A 450 -26.75 3.71 -3.55
C MET A 450 -28.22 4.16 -3.48
N ASN A 451 -28.45 5.47 -3.41
CA ASN A 451 -29.77 6.11 -3.40
C ASN A 451 -30.40 6.29 -4.81
N THR A 452 -29.79 5.85 -5.90
CA THR A 452 -30.42 5.88 -7.24
C THR A 452 -31.20 4.60 -7.55
N LYS A 453 -32.21 4.69 -8.45
CA LYS A 453 -32.98 3.55 -8.98
C LYS A 453 -32.19 2.78 -10.05
N MET A 454 -31.01 2.27 -9.67
CA MET A 454 -30.15 1.45 -10.54
C MET A 454 -30.11 -0.01 -10.07
N SER A 455 -29.79 -0.94 -10.97
CA SER A 455 -29.58 -2.35 -10.61
C SER A 455 -28.34 -2.52 -9.73
N ASN A 456 -28.32 -3.54 -8.85
CA ASN A 456 -27.21 -3.80 -7.94
C ASN A 456 -25.88 -4.03 -8.68
N ARG A 457 -25.93 -4.65 -9.86
CA ARG A 457 -24.75 -4.85 -10.72
C ARG A 457 -24.21 -3.52 -11.23
N CYS A 458 -25.06 -2.61 -11.68
CA CYS A 458 -24.63 -1.28 -12.10
C CYS A 458 -24.06 -0.49 -10.92
N LYS A 459 -24.71 -0.48 -9.75
CA LYS A 459 -24.19 0.20 -8.54
C LYS A 459 -22.78 -0.27 -8.19
N TYR A 460 -22.53 -1.58 -8.26
CA TYR A 460 -21.20 -2.16 -8.04
C TYR A 460 -20.16 -1.68 -9.06
N GLU A 461 -20.48 -1.71 -10.36
CA GLU A 461 -19.58 -1.21 -11.41
C GLU A 461 -19.28 0.30 -11.28
N PHE A 462 -20.22 1.09 -10.77
CA PHE A 462 -20.04 2.52 -10.50
C PHE A 462 -19.21 2.80 -9.22
N CYS A 463 -19.34 1.97 -8.19
CA CYS A 463 -18.63 2.16 -6.91
C CYS A 463 -17.20 1.60 -6.92
N ARG A 464 -16.92 0.57 -7.72
CA ARG A 464 -15.61 -0.10 -7.79
C ARG A 464 -14.42 0.83 -8.08
N PRO A 465 -14.48 1.78 -9.03
CA PRO A 465 -13.37 2.68 -9.32
C PRO A 465 -13.14 3.71 -8.21
N LEU A 466 -14.20 4.11 -7.50
CA LEU A 466 -14.14 5.08 -6.40
C LEU A 466 -13.46 4.49 -5.15
N LEU A 467 -13.59 3.18 -4.94
CA LEU A 467 -12.87 2.45 -3.89
C LEU A 467 -11.35 2.40 -4.18
N VAL A 468 -10.96 2.26 -5.46
CA VAL A 468 -9.56 2.28 -5.91
C VAL A 468 -8.95 3.68 -5.79
N ILE A 469 -9.72 4.74 -6.03
CA ILE A 469 -9.27 6.14 -5.84
C ILE A 469 -9.06 6.46 -4.35
N ALA A 470 -9.94 5.96 -3.48
CA ALA A 470 -9.83 6.12 -2.03
C ALA A 470 -8.59 5.41 -1.44
N SER A 471 -8.01 4.44 -2.15
CA SER A 471 -6.85 3.63 -1.71
C SER A 471 -5.51 3.99 -2.36
N ARG A 472 -5.44 4.95 -3.31
CA ARG A 472 -4.19 5.31 -4.03
C ARG A 472 -3.48 6.56 -3.46
N ASN A 473 -2.19 6.42 -3.15
CA ASN A 473 -1.27 7.53 -2.81
C ASN A 473 -0.64 8.15 -4.07
N SER A 474 -1.39 9.00 -4.76
CA SER A 474 -0.84 9.91 -5.79
C SER A 474 -0.96 11.37 -5.31
N ASN A 475 0.04 12.19 -5.64
CA ASN A 475 -0.05 13.66 -5.56
C ASN A 475 -1.08 14.13 -6.60
N THR A 476 -2.36 14.07 -6.26
CA THR A 476 -3.45 14.43 -7.17
C THR A 476 -3.88 15.87 -6.97
N ASP A 477 -4.09 16.56 -8.08
CA ASP A 477 -4.69 17.88 -8.15
C ASP A 477 -6.08 17.89 -7.52
N ARG A 478 -6.30 18.79 -6.56
CA ARG A 478 -7.60 19.01 -5.94
C ARG A 478 -8.65 19.42 -6.98
N MET A 479 -8.27 20.17 -8.01
CA MET A 479 -9.17 20.65 -9.06
C MET A 479 -9.62 19.51 -9.98
N ALA A 480 -8.70 18.65 -10.44
CA ALA A 480 -9.04 17.50 -11.28
C ALA A 480 -10.05 16.55 -10.62
N GLU A 481 -9.90 16.28 -9.31
CA GLU A 481 -10.84 15.42 -8.57
C GLU A 481 -12.23 16.06 -8.40
N ILE A 482 -12.30 17.38 -8.17
CA ILE A 482 -13.57 18.12 -8.11
C ILE A 482 -14.29 18.08 -9.48
N ILE A 483 -13.54 18.17 -10.57
CA ILE A 483 -14.11 18.12 -11.93
C ILE A 483 -14.60 16.70 -12.27
N LYS A 484 -13.84 15.65 -11.92
CA LYS A 484 -14.29 14.26 -12.04
C LYS A 484 -15.60 14.02 -11.28
N PHE A 485 -15.72 14.57 -10.07
CA PHE A 485 -16.94 14.48 -9.26
C PHE A 485 -18.16 14.98 -9.99
N ALA A 486 -18.03 16.18 -10.54
CA ALA A 486 -19.11 16.84 -11.23
C ALA A 486 -19.49 16.06 -12.50
N GLY A 487 -18.51 15.45 -13.18
CA GLY A 487 -18.76 14.56 -14.31
C GLY A 487 -19.64 13.37 -13.94
N ILE A 488 -19.42 12.80 -12.76
CA ILE A 488 -20.19 11.67 -12.24
C ILE A 488 -21.58 12.12 -11.80
N LEU A 489 -21.69 13.25 -11.08
CA LEU A 489 -22.97 13.83 -10.71
C LEU A 489 -23.84 14.10 -11.95
N HIS A 490 -23.24 14.58 -13.04
CA HIS A 490 -23.92 14.75 -14.33
C HIS A 490 -24.38 13.40 -14.93
N VAL A 491 -23.53 12.38 -15.00
CA VAL A 491 -23.91 11.03 -15.50
C VAL A 491 -25.05 10.41 -14.67
N LEU A 492 -25.14 10.74 -13.39
CA LEU A 492 -26.20 10.29 -12.47
C LEU A 492 -27.47 11.17 -12.51
N GLY A 493 -27.54 12.17 -13.40
CA GLY A 493 -28.69 13.06 -13.55
C GLY A 493 -28.84 14.10 -12.42
N LYS A 494 -27.78 14.39 -11.66
CA LYS A 494 -27.76 15.36 -10.54
C LYS A 494 -27.13 16.69 -10.95
N ALA A 495 -27.67 17.30 -12.01
CA ALA A 495 -27.13 18.51 -12.63
C ALA A 495 -26.91 19.68 -11.65
N ASN A 496 -27.87 19.99 -10.77
CA ASN A 496 -27.74 21.08 -9.79
C ASN A 496 -26.51 20.93 -8.88
N GLN A 497 -26.27 19.70 -8.40
CA GLN A 497 -25.15 19.42 -7.49
C GLN A 497 -23.81 19.42 -8.23
N ALA A 498 -23.80 19.01 -9.50
CA ALA A 498 -22.63 19.11 -10.35
C ALA A 498 -22.23 20.58 -10.56
N ILE A 499 -23.20 21.46 -10.77
CA ILE A 499 -23.00 22.91 -10.92
C ILE A 499 -22.43 23.55 -9.65
N GLU A 500 -23.04 23.32 -8.50
CA GLU A 500 -22.54 23.82 -7.20
C GLU A 500 -21.09 23.39 -6.96
N THR A 501 -20.80 22.13 -7.28
CA THR A 501 -19.46 21.56 -7.19
C THR A 501 -18.46 22.30 -8.10
N LEU A 502 -18.82 22.54 -9.37
CA LEU A 502 -17.96 23.21 -10.34
C LEU A 502 -17.76 24.71 -10.04
N TYR A 503 -18.74 25.38 -9.43
CA TYR A 503 -18.60 26.78 -9.00
C TYR A 503 -17.81 26.95 -7.70
N SER A 504 -17.64 25.89 -6.90
CA SER A 504 -16.79 25.92 -5.70
C SER A 504 -15.30 26.14 -6.00
N ILE A 505 -14.88 25.95 -7.26
CA ILE A 505 -13.50 26.16 -7.72
C ILE A 505 -13.24 27.67 -7.85
N LYS A 506 -12.59 28.28 -6.83
CA LYS A 506 -12.13 29.68 -6.81
C LYS A 506 -10.68 29.77 -7.31
N LEU A 507 -10.43 30.45 -8.44
CA LEU A 507 -9.06 30.67 -8.96
C LEU A 507 -8.88 32.12 -9.50
N PRO A 508 -7.76 32.80 -9.23
CA PRO A 508 -7.41 34.06 -9.88
C PRO A 508 -6.98 33.84 -11.35
N PRO A 509 -7.38 34.71 -12.31
CA PRO A 509 -7.15 34.51 -13.75
C PRO A 509 -5.68 34.46 -14.20
N LEU A 510 -4.77 35.12 -13.49
CA LEU A 510 -3.39 35.36 -13.93
C LEU A 510 -2.38 34.25 -13.59
N PHE A 511 -2.67 33.42 -12.58
CA PHE A 511 -1.72 32.37 -12.14
C PHE A 511 -1.74 31.13 -13.05
N TYR A 512 -2.87 30.89 -13.72
CA TYR A 512 -3.15 29.70 -14.53
C TYR A 512 -2.30 29.59 -15.80
N ILE A 513 -1.90 30.73 -16.38
CA ILE A 513 -1.13 30.77 -17.63
C ILE A 513 0.37 30.48 -17.37
N CYS A 514 0.91 30.89 -16.22
CA CYS A 514 2.35 30.79 -15.91
C CYS A 514 2.79 29.37 -15.51
N THR A 515 1.96 28.57 -14.84
CA THR A 515 2.30 27.20 -14.43
C THR A 515 2.26 26.20 -15.59
N LYS A 516 1.35 26.39 -16.56
CA LYS A 516 1.31 25.58 -17.80
C LYS A 516 2.56 25.78 -18.67
N TRP A 517 3.11 27.01 -18.69
CA TRP A 517 4.34 27.34 -19.43
C TRP A 517 5.61 26.71 -18.83
N HIS A 518 5.69 26.54 -17.51
CA HIS A 518 6.91 26.11 -16.82
C HIS A 518 7.14 24.59 -16.77
N TYR A 519 6.10 23.75 -16.83
CA TYR A 519 6.24 22.32 -16.54
C TYR A 519 6.72 21.46 -17.72
N ARG A 520 6.31 21.74 -18.97
CA ARG A 520 6.74 20.93 -20.14
C ARG A 520 8.18 21.23 -20.63
N ILE A 521 8.85 22.24 -20.08
CA ILE A 521 10.31 22.39 -20.26
C ILE A 521 11.09 21.30 -19.48
N ASN A 522 10.46 20.59 -18.51
CA ASN A 522 11.21 20.14 -17.34
C ASN A 522 11.02 18.68 -16.85
N ILE A 523 11.03 17.68 -17.74
CA ILE A 523 11.39 16.30 -17.33
C ILE A 523 12.43 15.67 -18.27
N SER A 524 12.31 15.86 -19.59
CA SER A 524 13.25 15.26 -20.55
C SER A 524 14.51 16.10 -20.84
N LYS A 525 14.48 17.43 -20.63
CA LYS A 525 15.65 18.30 -20.84
C LYS A 525 16.45 18.63 -19.57
N MET A 526 15.87 18.55 -18.38
CA MET A 526 16.59 18.85 -17.13
C MET A 526 17.68 17.83 -16.78
N ALA A 527 17.56 16.59 -17.28
CA ALA A 527 18.59 15.57 -17.11
C ALA A 527 19.90 15.86 -17.90
N ARG A 528 19.88 16.78 -18.88
CA ARG A 528 21.04 17.07 -19.74
C ARG A 528 21.69 18.44 -19.52
N ILE A 529 21.08 19.37 -18.79
CA ILE A 529 21.63 20.72 -18.58
C ILE A 529 22.05 20.87 -17.12
N THR A 530 23.15 20.22 -16.76
CA THR A 530 23.81 20.45 -15.47
C THR A 530 24.62 21.76 -15.49
N LYS A 531 24.44 22.53 -14.41
CA LYS A 531 25.37 23.49 -13.76
C LYS A 531 25.56 24.93 -14.25
N LYS A 532 25.25 25.36 -15.48
CA LYS A 532 25.71 26.71 -15.93
C LYS A 532 24.75 27.91 -15.75
N ASP A 533 23.44 27.71 -15.58
CA ASP A 533 22.44 28.80 -15.64
C ASP A 533 21.63 29.07 -14.35
N SER A 534 22.06 28.54 -13.20
CA SER A 534 21.37 28.75 -11.91
C SER A 534 21.25 30.23 -11.50
N ASN A 535 22.17 31.08 -11.97
CA ASN A 535 22.20 32.50 -11.62
C ASN A 535 21.13 33.35 -12.34
N ASN A 536 20.66 32.96 -13.53
CA ASN A 536 19.59 33.69 -14.24
C ASN A 536 18.18 33.36 -13.69
N LEU A 537 18.04 32.18 -13.07
CA LEU A 537 16.80 31.72 -12.47
C LEU A 537 16.49 32.51 -11.19
N HIS A 538 17.50 32.77 -10.36
CA HIS A 538 17.33 33.54 -9.12
C HIS A 538 16.96 35.01 -9.38
N THR A 539 17.52 35.67 -10.40
CA THR A 539 17.22 37.07 -10.74
C THR A 539 15.84 37.28 -11.33
N THR A 540 15.35 36.33 -12.15
CA THR A 540 14.00 36.39 -12.72
C THR A 540 12.93 36.10 -11.67
N ILE A 541 13.19 35.17 -10.75
CA ILE A 541 12.29 34.81 -9.64
C ILE A 541 12.26 35.92 -8.56
N ALA A 542 13.39 36.59 -8.30
CA ALA A 542 13.46 37.69 -7.32
C ALA A 542 12.66 38.94 -7.72
N ARG A 543 12.33 39.13 -9.01
CA ARG A 543 11.48 40.22 -9.49
C ARG A 543 9.99 40.04 -9.18
N LEU A 544 9.56 38.82 -8.82
CA LEU A 544 8.18 38.52 -8.45
C LEU A 544 8.12 38.40 -6.92
N GLY A 545 7.60 39.43 -6.26
CA GLY A 545 7.65 39.63 -4.80
C GLY A 545 7.27 38.40 -3.96
N ARG A 546 7.89 38.30 -2.78
CA ARG A 546 7.83 37.16 -1.84
C ARG A 546 6.41 36.74 -1.38
N ASP A 547 5.39 37.58 -1.56
CA ASP A 547 4.02 37.29 -1.11
C ASP A 547 3.26 36.31 -2.03
N ASN A 548 3.74 36.07 -3.26
CA ASN A 548 3.08 35.19 -4.23
C ASN A 548 3.44 33.70 -4.12
N TYR A 549 4.27 33.30 -3.16
CA TYR A 549 4.64 31.89 -2.98
C TYR A 549 3.54 31.05 -2.28
N VAL A 550 2.47 31.68 -1.78
CA VAL A 550 1.57 31.10 -0.76
C VAL A 550 0.25 30.49 -1.30
N GLN A 551 -0.05 30.48 -2.60
CA GLN A 551 -1.28 29.82 -3.10
C GLN A 551 -1.00 28.77 -4.18
N ARG A 552 -0.69 27.54 -3.74
CA ARG A 552 -0.48 26.38 -4.62
C ARG A 552 -1.80 25.64 -4.91
N CYS A 553 -2.57 26.10 -5.90
CA CYS A 553 -3.39 25.20 -6.73
C CYS A 553 -2.59 24.92 -8.01
N ILE A 554 -1.88 23.80 -8.05
CA ILE A 554 -1.22 23.33 -9.28
C ILE A 554 -2.25 22.48 -10.00
N SER A 555 -2.80 22.96 -11.11
CA SER A 555 -3.72 22.16 -11.89
C SER A 555 -2.97 21.11 -12.71
N PHE A 556 -3.29 19.83 -12.52
CA PHE A 556 -2.81 18.71 -13.33
C PHE A 556 -3.94 18.23 -14.25
N ASP A 557 -3.61 17.51 -15.32
CA ASP A 557 -4.60 16.94 -16.25
C ASP A 557 -5.61 16.03 -15.53
N VAL A 558 -6.86 16.04 -16.01
CA VAL A 558 -7.87 15.08 -15.55
C VAL A 558 -7.60 13.74 -16.22
N ARG A 559 -7.02 12.82 -15.46
CA ARG A 559 -6.69 11.46 -15.94
C ARG A 559 -7.84 10.49 -15.71
N TYR A 560 -8.35 9.83 -16.75
CA TYR A 560 -9.27 8.70 -16.64
C TYR A 560 -8.58 7.38 -17.02
N THR A 561 -8.70 6.37 -16.16
CA THR A 561 -8.19 5.01 -16.36
C THR A 561 -9.28 4.10 -16.94
N GLU A 562 -8.87 2.94 -17.47
CA GLU A 562 -9.79 1.92 -18.00
C GLU A 562 -10.87 1.49 -16.99
N GLU A 563 -10.52 1.39 -15.71
CA GLU A 563 -11.44 1.09 -14.62
C GLU A 563 -12.49 2.20 -14.42
N GLU A 564 -12.17 3.45 -14.78
CA GLU A 564 -13.06 4.61 -14.66
C GLU A 564 -13.98 4.78 -15.89
N MET A 565 -13.93 3.91 -16.91
CA MET A 565 -14.70 4.06 -18.15
C MET A 565 -16.22 4.07 -17.96
N GLY A 566 -16.74 3.50 -16.87
CA GLY A 566 -18.16 3.56 -16.51
C GLY A 566 -18.65 4.98 -16.18
N ILE A 567 -17.76 5.83 -15.65
CA ILE A 567 -18.05 7.14 -15.07
C ILE A 567 -17.59 8.34 -15.92
N VAL A 568 -16.88 8.06 -17.02
CA VAL A 568 -16.45 9.07 -18.00
C VAL A 568 -17.67 9.64 -18.75
N PRO A 569 -17.81 10.96 -18.96
CA PRO A 569 -18.87 11.50 -19.82
C PRO A 569 -18.82 10.88 -21.21
N ASN A 570 -19.97 10.53 -21.80
CA ASN A 570 -20.04 9.82 -23.08
C ASN A 570 -19.20 10.48 -24.18
N VAL A 571 -19.16 11.82 -24.20
CA VAL A 571 -18.35 12.61 -25.14
C VAL A 571 -16.86 12.25 -25.10
N ILE A 572 -16.33 11.91 -23.92
CA ILE A 572 -14.92 11.54 -23.71
C ILE A 572 -14.74 10.05 -23.95
N LYS A 573 -15.76 9.20 -23.66
CA LYS A 573 -15.71 7.76 -23.97
C LYS A 573 -15.47 7.48 -25.45
N TYR A 574 -15.96 8.35 -26.34
CA TYR A 574 -15.76 8.20 -27.78
C TYR A 574 -14.29 8.32 -28.20
N GLU A 575 -13.42 9.02 -27.46
CA GLU A 575 -11.96 9.03 -27.74
C GLU A 575 -11.30 7.67 -27.47
N PHE A 576 -11.93 6.77 -26.71
CA PHE A 576 -11.34 5.50 -26.27
C PHE A 576 -11.73 4.27 -27.11
N PHE A 577 -12.74 4.35 -27.99
CA PHE A 577 -13.20 3.17 -28.72
C PHE A 577 -12.30 2.83 -29.93
N HIS A 578 -11.66 1.64 -29.84
CA HIS A 578 -10.88 0.88 -30.84
C HIS A 578 -9.35 1.08 -30.88
N VAL A 579 -8.65 0.41 -29.96
CA VAL A 579 -7.38 -0.26 -30.28
C VAL A 579 -7.66 -1.77 -30.31
N PRO A 580 -7.47 -2.46 -31.45
CA PRO A 580 -7.52 -3.92 -31.47
C PRO A 580 -6.34 -4.47 -30.68
N GLU A 581 -6.65 -5.26 -29.65
CA GLU A 581 -5.93 -6.27 -28.83
C GLU A 581 -4.41 -6.54 -28.94
N THR A 582 -3.59 -5.73 -29.58
CA THR A 582 -2.14 -5.97 -29.66
C THR A 582 -1.35 -4.71 -29.33
N ASP A 583 -0.52 -4.86 -28.30
CA ASP A 583 0.56 -3.99 -27.83
C ASP A 583 0.24 -3.03 -26.66
N LEU A 584 0.94 -3.31 -25.55
CA LEU A 584 0.96 -2.58 -24.30
C LEU A 584 1.42 -1.12 -24.48
N ILE A 585 0.48 -0.17 -24.42
CA ILE A 585 0.74 1.23 -24.03
C ILE A 585 -0.39 1.64 -23.06
N SER A 586 -0.03 2.32 -21.96
CA SER A 586 -0.90 2.53 -20.79
C SER A 586 -2.31 3.05 -21.10
N SER A 587 -3.34 2.36 -20.61
CA SER A 587 -4.77 2.66 -20.78
C SER A 587 -5.26 3.84 -19.91
N SER A 588 -4.82 5.06 -20.20
CA SER A 588 -5.32 6.28 -19.53
C SER A 588 -5.46 7.47 -20.47
N ALA A 589 -6.62 8.13 -20.48
CA ALA A 589 -6.77 9.42 -21.19
C ALA A 589 -6.55 10.60 -20.25
N TYR A 590 -6.04 11.67 -20.83
CA TYR A 590 -5.76 12.93 -20.16
C TYR A 590 -6.62 14.02 -20.79
N VAL A 591 -7.36 14.74 -19.95
CA VAL A 591 -8.30 15.76 -20.40
C VAL A 591 -7.95 17.08 -19.72
N ASP A 592 -8.01 18.17 -20.50
CA ASP A 592 -7.83 19.51 -19.95
C ASP A 592 -8.90 19.81 -18.88
N PRO A 593 -8.51 20.22 -17.67
CA PRO A 593 -9.44 20.47 -16.56
C PRO A 593 -10.47 21.55 -16.86
N ASP A 594 -10.09 22.65 -17.51
CA ASP A 594 -11.04 23.73 -17.81
C ASP A 594 -12.00 23.34 -18.92
N MET A 595 -11.50 22.72 -19.98
CA MET A 595 -12.34 22.20 -21.05
C MET A 595 -13.43 21.29 -20.47
N LEU A 596 -13.03 20.34 -19.63
CA LEU A 596 -13.96 19.42 -18.99
C LEU A 596 -14.92 20.14 -18.03
N ARG A 597 -14.44 21.10 -17.25
CA ARG A 597 -15.27 21.93 -16.36
C ARG A 597 -16.37 22.66 -17.12
N TYR A 598 -16.01 23.38 -18.20
CA TYR A 598 -16.98 24.15 -18.97
C TYR A 598 -17.91 23.27 -19.79
N TYR A 599 -17.43 22.14 -20.30
CA TYR A 599 -18.29 21.13 -20.92
C TYR A 599 -19.36 20.64 -19.92
N LEU A 600 -18.96 20.27 -18.69
CA LEU A 600 -19.89 19.79 -17.68
C LEU A 600 -20.87 20.88 -17.22
N LEU A 601 -20.42 22.13 -17.06
CA LEU A 601 -21.30 23.26 -16.78
C LEU A 601 -22.33 23.45 -17.89
N TYR A 602 -21.89 23.43 -19.16
CA TYR A 602 -22.78 23.55 -20.32
C TYR A 602 -23.85 22.44 -20.30
N LYS A 603 -23.43 21.19 -20.08
CA LYS A 603 -24.32 20.04 -20.02
C LYS A 603 -25.34 20.13 -18.89
N CYS A 604 -24.88 20.38 -17.67
CA CYS A 604 -25.74 20.44 -16.50
C CYS A 604 -26.75 21.60 -16.58
N HIS A 605 -26.31 22.78 -17.04
CA HIS A 605 -27.21 23.92 -17.21
C HIS A 605 -28.24 23.68 -18.32
N THR A 606 -27.84 23.04 -19.42
CA THR A 606 -28.77 22.64 -20.51
C THR A 606 -29.81 21.63 -20.00
N GLU A 607 -29.40 20.65 -19.19
CA GLU A 607 -30.31 19.67 -18.57
C GLU A 607 -31.34 20.30 -17.63
N LEU A 608 -31.00 21.44 -17.01
CA LEU A 608 -31.88 22.17 -16.10
C LEU A 608 -32.71 23.26 -16.78
N GLY A 609 -32.50 23.50 -18.08
CA GLY A 609 -33.16 24.59 -18.82
C GLY A 609 -32.62 26.00 -18.51
N ASP A 610 -31.44 26.11 -17.89
CA ASP A 610 -30.76 27.39 -17.64
C ASP A 610 -29.98 27.83 -18.89
N GLU A 611 -30.68 28.42 -19.85
CA GLU A 611 -30.10 28.79 -21.14
C GLU A 611 -28.99 29.85 -21.05
N GLU A 612 -29.10 30.79 -20.09
CA GLU A 612 -28.13 31.87 -19.91
C GLU A 612 -26.77 31.31 -19.46
N ASN A 613 -26.75 30.52 -18.39
CA ASN A 613 -25.52 29.94 -17.87
C ASN A 613 -24.98 28.82 -18.77
N ALA A 614 -25.85 28.06 -19.45
CA ALA A 614 -25.42 27.11 -20.47
C ALA A 614 -24.68 27.82 -21.61
N GLN A 615 -25.20 28.95 -22.10
CA GLN A 615 -24.57 29.73 -23.15
C GLN A 615 -23.26 30.38 -22.69
N GLY A 616 -23.18 30.85 -21.44
CA GLY A 616 -21.94 31.33 -20.83
C GLY A 616 -20.86 30.25 -20.73
N ALA A 617 -21.20 29.04 -20.27
CA ALA A 617 -20.28 27.90 -20.22
C ALA A 617 -19.83 27.47 -21.62
N PHE A 618 -20.75 27.42 -22.59
CA PHE A 618 -20.45 27.08 -23.98
C PHE A 618 -19.50 28.10 -24.63
N THR A 619 -19.66 29.38 -24.34
CA THR A 619 -18.78 30.45 -24.85
C THR A 619 -17.35 30.30 -24.31
N ASN A 620 -17.19 29.93 -23.05
CA ASN A 620 -15.88 29.62 -22.46
C ASN A 620 -15.26 28.35 -23.05
N LEU A 621 -16.08 27.33 -23.34
CA LEU A 621 -15.63 26.12 -24.03
C LEU A 621 -15.09 26.42 -25.44
N ILE A 622 -15.78 27.28 -26.21
CA ILE A 622 -15.29 27.76 -27.51
C ILE A 622 -13.93 28.44 -27.33
N ARG A 623 -13.86 29.41 -26.40
CA ARG A 623 -12.64 30.21 -26.16
C ARG A 623 -11.42 29.32 -25.90
N ILE A 624 -11.55 28.33 -25.02
CA ILE A 624 -10.45 27.42 -24.66
C ILE A 624 -10.09 26.49 -25.83
N SER A 625 -11.09 25.99 -26.56
CA SER A 625 -10.85 25.07 -27.68
C SER A 625 -10.19 25.77 -28.88
N THR A 626 -10.46 27.06 -29.10
CA THR A 626 -9.97 27.81 -30.27
C THR A 626 -8.70 28.63 -30.02
N GLN A 627 -8.23 28.77 -28.77
CA GLN A 627 -7.05 29.58 -28.46
C GLN A 627 -5.74 28.94 -28.97
N GLU A 628 -5.03 29.60 -29.89
CA GLU A 628 -3.83 29.05 -30.55
C GLU A 628 -2.57 29.05 -29.68
N SER A 629 -2.50 29.91 -28.66
CA SER A 629 -1.35 30.04 -27.76
C SER A 629 -1.30 29.01 -26.62
N PHE A 630 -2.25 28.07 -26.58
CA PHE A 630 -2.57 27.29 -25.38
C PHE A 630 -1.94 25.89 -25.31
N ASP A 631 -1.48 25.32 -26.42
CA ASP A 631 -1.05 23.92 -26.47
C ASP A 631 0.17 23.72 -27.39
N PRO A 632 1.41 23.69 -26.84
CA PRO A 632 2.61 23.46 -27.63
C PRO A 632 2.74 22.04 -28.20
N TYR A 633 1.87 21.09 -27.80
CA TYR A 633 1.90 19.69 -28.26
C TYR A 633 0.65 19.27 -29.03
N MET A 634 -0.38 20.11 -29.10
CA MET A 634 -1.63 19.94 -29.87
C MET A 634 -2.56 18.77 -29.44
N GLU A 635 -2.17 17.95 -28.45
CA GLU A 635 -2.90 16.78 -27.96
C GLU A 635 -4.24 17.13 -27.29
N TYR A 636 -4.26 18.11 -26.38
CA TYR A 636 -5.49 18.48 -25.66
C TYR A 636 -6.45 19.26 -26.56
N ARG A 637 -5.89 19.92 -27.57
CA ARG A 637 -6.67 20.68 -28.54
C ARG A 637 -7.49 19.79 -29.46
N GLU A 638 -6.97 18.63 -29.86
CA GLU A 638 -7.74 17.61 -30.60
C GLU A 638 -8.98 17.20 -29.80
N VAL A 639 -8.78 16.78 -28.54
CA VAL A 639 -9.86 16.36 -27.64
C VAL A 639 -10.87 17.49 -27.39
N ALA A 640 -10.40 18.71 -27.13
CA ALA A 640 -11.27 19.87 -26.93
C ALA A 640 -12.12 20.19 -28.17
N LEU A 641 -11.54 20.09 -29.37
CA LEU A 641 -12.26 20.29 -30.64
C LEU A 641 -13.28 19.19 -30.90
N ASN A 642 -12.98 17.93 -30.56
CA ASN A 642 -13.94 16.83 -30.67
C ASN A 642 -15.12 17.01 -29.70
N VAL A 643 -14.86 17.39 -28.45
CA VAL A 643 -15.90 17.71 -27.45
C VAL A 643 -16.77 18.89 -27.92
N LEU A 644 -16.15 19.96 -28.42
CA LEU A 644 -16.86 21.12 -28.95
C LEU A 644 -17.69 20.76 -30.19
N GLY A 645 -17.16 19.94 -31.10
CA GLY A 645 -17.85 19.45 -32.28
C GLY A 645 -19.10 18.64 -31.94
N LEU A 646 -19.04 17.80 -30.90
CA LEU A 646 -20.18 17.06 -30.39
C LEU A 646 -21.24 17.99 -29.75
N CYS A 647 -20.82 19.03 -29.02
CA CYS A 647 -21.77 20.02 -28.49
C CYS A 647 -22.49 20.80 -29.61
N TYR A 648 -21.80 21.14 -30.71
CA TYR A 648 -22.44 21.74 -31.89
C TYR A 648 -23.40 20.77 -32.58
N LEU A 649 -23.07 19.48 -32.63
CA LEU A 649 -23.94 18.45 -33.20
C LEU A 649 -25.27 18.35 -32.44
N GLU A 650 -25.23 18.41 -31.11
CA GLU A 650 -26.43 18.41 -30.26
C GLU A 650 -27.30 19.66 -30.47
N LYS A 651 -26.67 20.81 -30.70
CA LYS A 651 -27.36 22.06 -31.08
C LYS A 651 -27.86 22.05 -32.53
N LYS A 652 -27.67 20.96 -33.28
CA LYS A 652 -27.99 20.85 -34.72
C LYS A 652 -27.24 21.86 -35.60
N ASP A 653 -26.11 22.40 -35.13
CA ASP A 653 -25.21 23.24 -35.90
C ASP A 653 -24.18 22.35 -36.60
N TYR A 654 -24.64 21.65 -37.63
CA TYR A 654 -23.85 20.62 -38.31
C TYR A 654 -22.61 21.20 -39.01
N LEU A 655 -22.67 22.44 -39.50
CA LEU A 655 -21.57 23.10 -40.19
C LEU A 655 -20.40 23.36 -39.24
N ARG A 656 -20.67 23.92 -38.04
CA ARG A 656 -19.63 24.16 -37.03
C ARG A 656 -19.14 22.87 -36.40
N SER A 657 -20.04 21.89 -36.22
CA SER A 657 -19.67 20.54 -35.78
C SER A 657 -18.65 19.90 -36.73
N TYR A 658 -18.95 19.88 -38.03
CA TYR A 658 -18.06 19.37 -39.07
C TYR A 658 -16.71 20.11 -39.10
N SER A 659 -16.74 21.44 -39.01
CA SER A 659 -15.52 22.26 -38.95
C SER A 659 -14.61 21.89 -37.77
N CYS A 660 -15.19 21.66 -36.59
CA CYS A 660 -14.44 21.24 -35.41
C CYS A 660 -13.77 19.87 -35.60
N PHE A 661 -14.49 18.87 -36.12
CA PHE A 661 -13.94 17.54 -36.37
C PHE A 661 -12.83 17.56 -37.45
N CYS A 662 -13.02 18.33 -38.53
CA CYS A 662 -11.98 18.52 -39.55
C CYS A 662 -10.73 19.20 -38.99
N ARG A 663 -10.90 20.18 -38.09
CA ARG A 663 -9.79 20.86 -37.44
C ARG A 663 -9.09 19.97 -36.41
N ALA A 664 -9.82 19.12 -35.70
CA ALA A 664 -9.22 18.09 -34.84
C ALA A 664 -8.38 17.11 -35.67
N MET A 665 -8.93 16.63 -36.80
CA MET A 665 -8.25 15.72 -37.72
C MET A 665 -6.99 16.31 -38.36
N SER A 666 -6.97 17.61 -38.66
CA SER A 666 -5.80 18.28 -39.24
C SER A 666 -4.65 18.50 -38.25
N LEU A 667 -4.88 18.28 -36.95
CA LEU A 667 -3.83 18.30 -35.93
C LEU A 667 -3.05 16.97 -35.85
N ARG A 668 -3.65 15.84 -36.29
CA ARG A 668 -3.04 14.50 -36.24
C ARG A 668 -1.71 14.33 -37.00
N PRO A 669 -1.51 14.86 -38.21
CA PRO A 669 -0.24 14.69 -38.94
C PRO A 669 0.98 15.29 -38.22
N LYS A 670 0.78 16.20 -37.25
CA LYS A 670 1.85 16.80 -36.43
C LYS A 670 2.16 16.00 -35.15
N LEU A 671 1.33 15.01 -34.80
CA LEU A 671 1.47 14.11 -33.65
C LEU A 671 2.07 12.74 -34.04
N MET A 672 2.12 12.42 -35.34
CA MET A 672 2.59 11.12 -35.84
C MET A 672 4.12 11.03 -35.91
N VAL A 673 4.75 10.78 -34.77
CA VAL A 673 5.90 9.88 -34.71
C VAL A 673 5.44 8.67 -33.90
N GLU A 674 5.05 7.63 -34.64
CA GLU A 674 4.77 6.25 -34.22
C GLU A 674 3.39 5.89 -33.60
N LYS A 675 2.61 5.15 -34.40
CA LYS A 675 1.59 4.13 -34.06
C LYS A 675 0.30 4.54 -33.33
N TRP A 676 -0.67 5.13 -34.04
CA TRP A 676 -2.11 5.11 -33.64
C TRP A 676 -3.02 4.93 -34.88
N SER A 677 -4.04 4.06 -34.79
CA SER A 677 -4.94 3.69 -35.91
C SER A 677 -6.07 4.70 -36.17
N THR A 678 -6.57 4.71 -37.41
CA THR A 678 -7.34 5.77 -38.07
C THR A 678 -8.87 5.61 -38.03
N SER A 679 -9.56 5.77 -36.89
CA SER A 679 -11.04 5.58 -36.88
C SER A 679 -11.89 6.73 -36.33
N THR A 680 -11.61 7.36 -35.19
CA THR A 680 -12.69 8.08 -34.45
C THR A 680 -13.15 9.44 -35.00
N PRO A 681 -12.27 10.44 -35.25
CA PRO A 681 -12.70 11.74 -35.79
C PRO A 681 -13.29 11.66 -37.21
N TRP A 682 -12.84 10.69 -37.99
CA TRP A 682 -13.28 10.46 -39.37
C TRP A 682 -14.74 9.98 -39.42
N HIS A 683 -15.13 9.05 -38.55
CA HIS A 683 -16.53 8.58 -38.48
C HIS A 683 -17.49 9.69 -38.04
N LEU A 684 -17.08 10.55 -37.09
CA LEU A 684 -17.88 11.69 -36.64
C LEU A 684 -18.01 12.78 -37.72
N ALA A 685 -16.93 13.08 -38.44
CA ALA A 685 -16.96 14.01 -39.57
C ALA A 685 -17.88 13.49 -40.71
N VAL A 686 -17.81 12.19 -41.03
CA VAL A 686 -18.70 11.55 -42.03
C VAL A 686 -20.16 11.57 -41.58
N LEU A 687 -20.43 11.33 -40.30
CA LEU A 687 -21.78 11.42 -39.74
C LEU A 687 -22.34 12.85 -39.85
N ALA A 688 -21.54 13.86 -39.49
CA ALA A 688 -21.90 15.26 -39.65
C ALA A 688 -22.19 15.61 -41.12
N CYS A 689 -21.35 15.18 -42.07
CA CYS A 689 -21.61 15.36 -43.51
C CYS A 689 -22.92 14.74 -43.98
N LYS A 690 -23.24 13.51 -43.51
CA LYS A 690 -24.51 12.84 -43.85
C LYS A 690 -25.73 13.60 -43.32
N LEU A 691 -25.60 14.31 -42.20
CA LEU A 691 -26.64 15.13 -41.60
C LEU A 691 -26.74 16.54 -42.21
N ILE A 692 -25.65 17.08 -42.79
CA ILE A 692 -25.67 18.32 -43.58
C ILE A 692 -26.39 18.11 -44.92
N ASN A 693 -26.23 16.91 -45.52
CA ASN A 693 -26.80 16.56 -46.82
C ASN A 693 -28.25 16.02 -46.75
N ARG A 694 -28.86 15.98 -45.57
CA ARG A 694 -30.27 15.64 -45.33
C ARG A 694 -31.00 16.90 -44.87
#